data_AF-A0A2A4CIG0-F1
#
_entry.id   AF-A0A2A4CIG0-F1
#
_cell.length_a   1.000
_cell.length_b   1.000
_cell.length_c   1.000
_cell.angle_alpha   90.00
_cell.angle_beta   90.00
_cell.angle_gamma   90.00
#
_symmetry.space_group_name_H-M   'P 1'
#
loop_
_entity.id
_entity.type
_entity.pdbx_description
1 polymer ?
#
loop_
_entity_poly.entity_id
_entity_poly.type
_entity_poly.pdbx_seq_one_letter_code
_entity_poly.pdbx_strand_id
1 'polypeptide(L)'
;MKMNKSYRTIWNESLGAWVAASELATARGKRSRSSKIQTAAGLLLIGAVQLAQGNTIAFSGAQACGNSGGVGPDGTRSYAAGSLPVDGSGTYTTVAGCSANGANLLGVTLFGAYAAATGDGAVALGMGASAGKWATSLGLQTTASGVSSVAIGFNATAAGTGSGSIAVGNAAVATGGSNSIAIGTNAFANGGGAGNSMAVGNLATATGNNASALGNGAVASNVNASALGTQAVASGSASVAAGTKATASGANSVAIGNTSTAAAASAVVLGDTNVVAATAGTGSTAIGYKSSVTGGTGAVAIGSQQTASGNGAVAIGDPNSATGTGAVAVGANNTANGQGALAQGNSNTATGQGSIALGNTSTAGSAGALALGDTASVAAAATKGVALGAGAAANNANDVALGANSVTAASNPTATGTIGGVTYNYAGAAPTSVVSVGAAGAERQITNVAAGRVTATSTDAINGSQLFATNTAINSLSTSTSTGLSTATSSITSLSTSASTAIVAAKTHYYSVNDNGTQQGNYNNDGATGANSLAAGVAASASGVSSIAIGKGALASNQSASALGDSATASGTGGLALGFGTVASGYSSMVIGNTSTASGQGSVAMGTGAQAIANGAYALGSSATASGVSSLAAGINTKAIGGNSAALGQGSIATGSLSLAAMQGANAFGDSSVALGVNSQAGASGSTTLVDDVSIGKNSTASGGSSVSLGVASKALAGSGVSIGNSASAVAAGGGGARPKRGGQQCERCRAGLAVGDGGGESDGDGYGRRRDI
;
A
#
# COMPACT_ATOMS: atom_id res chain seq x y z
N MET A 1 30.96 35.38 -28.54
CA MET A 1 32.41 35.22 -28.31
C MET A 1 33.14 35.31 -29.64
N LYS A 2 34.16 36.16 -29.73
CA LYS A 2 35.01 36.38 -30.91
C LYS A 2 36.20 35.40 -30.86
N MET A 3 36.71 35.05 -32.04
CA MET A 3 37.94 34.31 -32.37
C MET A 3 37.91 32.79 -32.14
N ASN A 4 38.53 31.93 -32.95
CA ASN A 4 39.13 31.95 -34.30
C ASN A 4 39.63 30.50 -34.52
N LYS A 5 39.75 30.07 -35.78
CA LYS A 5 40.87 29.28 -36.35
C LYS A 5 40.42 28.21 -37.36
N SER A 6 40.29 28.64 -38.61
CA SER A 6 40.21 27.75 -39.77
C SER A 6 41.60 27.19 -40.08
N TYR A 7 41.76 25.87 -39.98
CA TYR A 7 42.98 25.14 -40.35
C TYR A 7 42.62 24.11 -41.41
N ARG A 8 43.52 23.88 -42.39
CA ARG A 8 43.43 22.75 -43.32
C ARG A 8 44.47 21.70 -42.98
N THR A 9 44.11 20.42 -43.09
CA THR A 9 45.03 19.29 -42.96
C THR A 9 45.83 19.12 -44.25
N ILE A 10 47.15 19.13 -44.13
CA ILE A 10 48.08 18.87 -45.24
C ILE A 10 49.04 17.74 -44.87
N TRP A 11 49.38 16.91 -45.84
CA TRP A 11 50.36 15.83 -45.68
C TRP A 11 51.78 16.40 -45.68
N ASN A 12 52.57 16.13 -44.64
CA ASN A 12 53.97 16.55 -44.55
C ASN A 12 54.91 15.35 -44.76
N GLU A 13 55.59 15.31 -45.91
CA GLU A 13 56.46 14.20 -46.30
C GLU A 13 57.73 14.07 -45.43
N SER A 14 58.18 15.14 -44.74
CA SER A 14 59.34 15.04 -43.84
C SER A 14 59.00 14.41 -42.49
N LEU A 15 57.73 14.46 -42.08
CA LEU A 15 57.24 13.94 -40.80
C LEU A 15 56.37 12.69 -40.95
N GLY A 16 55.98 12.31 -42.18
CA GLY A 16 55.14 11.14 -42.45
C GLY A 16 53.74 11.21 -41.83
N ALA A 17 53.20 12.41 -41.61
CA ALA A 17 51.93 12.62 -40.91
C ALA A 17 51.12 13.79 -41.48
N TRP A 18 49.81 13.79 -41.19
CA TRP A 18 48.92 14.92 -41.46
C TRP A 18 49.12 16.02 -40.42
N VAL A 19 49.33 17.26 -40.87
CA VAL A 19 49.62 18.41 -40.02
C VAL A 19 48.65 19.55 -40.31
N ALA A 20 48.20 20.27 -39.28
CA ALA A 20 47.31 21.42 -39.42
C ALA A 20 48.10 22.68 -39.82
N ALA A 21 47.77 23.28 -40.97
CA ALA A 21 48.41 24.50 -41.46
C ALA A 21 47.39 25.63 -41.68
N SER A 22 47.83 26.87 -41.47
CA SER A 22 47.00 28.08 -41.65
C SER A 22 46.67 28.31 -43.13
N GLU A 23 45.44 28.75 -43.41
CA GLU A 23 44.88 28.92 -44.76
C GLU A 23 45.64 29.91 -45.66
N LEU A 24 46.46 30.79 -45.08
CA LEU A 24 47.25 31.80 -45.82
C LEU A 24 48.52 31.27 -46.48
N ALA A 25 48.91 30.02 -46.24
CA ALA A 25 50.09 29.43 -46.89
C ALA A 25 49.78 29.08 -48.36
N THR A 26 50.49 29.66 -49.32
CA THR A 26 50.33 29.35 -50.75
C THR A 26 51.06 28.05 -51.10
N ALA A 27 50.30 27.03 -51.51
CA ALA A 27 50.87 25.78 -52.02
C ALA A 27 51.39 25.99 -53.45
N ARG A 28 52.72 25.99 -53.65
CA ARG A 28 53.33 25.88 -54.98
C ARG A 28 53.20 24.45 -55.48
N GLY A 29 52.17 24.19 -56.28
CA GLY A 29 52.01 22.94 -57.01
C GLY A 29 53.07 22.78 -58.09
N LYS A 30 53.91 21.75 -57.97
CA LYS A 30 54.84 21.28 -59.01
C LYS A 30 54.05 20.72 -60.18
N ARG A 31 54.37 21.18 -61.40
CA ARG A 31 53.90 20.61 -62.68
C ARG A 31 54.20 19.10 -62.73
N SER A 32 53.15 18.28 -62.82
CA SER A 32 53.28 16.88 -63.21
C SER A 32 53.63 16.79 -64.70
N ARG A 33 54.67 16.01 -65.00
CA ARG A 33 55.22 15.79 -66.33
C ARG A 33 54.19 15.07 -67.22
N SER A 34 53.88 15.67 -68.36
CA SER A 34 53.12 15.05 -69.46
C SER A 34 53.87 13.82 -70.00
N SER A 35 53.12 12.72 -70.15
CA SER A 35 53.51 11.58 -70.99
C SER A 35 53.61 12.06 -72.44
N LYS A 36 54.71 11.68 -73.09
CA LYS A 36 54.98 12.00 -74.50
C LYS A 36 53.95 11.30 -75.38
N ILE A 37 52.94 12.03 -75.85
CA ILE A 37 52.19 11.66 -77.05
C ILE A 37 53.02 12.18 -78.23
N GLN A 38 53.54 11.27 -79.04
CA GLN A 38 54.14 11.60 -80.33
C GLN A 38 53.05 12.18 -81.24
N THR A 39 52.94 13.50 -81.27
CA THR A 39 52.23 14.23 -82.33
C THR A 39 53.08 14.19 -83.59
N ALA A 40 52.70 13.33 -84.54
CA ALA A 40 53.09 13.47 -85.93
C ALA A 40 52.36 14.69 -86.53
N ALA A 41 52.93 15.87 -86.34
CA ALA A 41 52.46 17.11 -86.95
C ALA A 41 53.26 17.37 -88.24
N GLY A 42 52.56 17.30 -89.37
CA GLY A 42 52.70 18.20 -90.50
C GLY A 42 54.02 18.20 -91.28
N LEU A 43 54.12 17.33 -92.28
CA LEU A 43 54.81 17.66 -93.54
C LEU A 43 53.73 17.89 -94.60
N LEU A 44 53.21 19.13 -94.60
CA LEU A 44 52.41 19.68 -95.69
C LEU A 44 53.39 20.04 -96.82
N LEU A 45 53.50 19.18 -97.83
CA LEU A 45 54.18 19.50 -99.09
C LEU A 45 53.33 20.56 -99.82
N ILE A 46 53.67 21.83 -99.61
CA ILE A 46 53.24 22.93 -100.49
C ILE A 46 54.11 22.85 -101.75
N GLY A 47 53.67 22.04 -102.71
CA GLY A 47 54.04 22.18 -104.12
C GLY A 47 53.09 23.21 -104.75
N ALA A 48 53.68 24.30 -105.24
CA ALA A 48 53.06 25.49 -105.82
C ALA A 48 51.65 25.32 -106.43
N VAL A 49 50.69 26.08 -105.90
CA VAL A 49 49.52 26.52 -106.66
C VAL A 49 49.65 28.02 -106.84
N GLN A 50 49.84 28.43 -108.10
CA GLN A 50 49.53 29.79 -108.51
C GLN A 50 48.04 30.02 -108.33
N LEU A 51 47.69 31.12 -107.67
CA LEU A 51 46.32 31.60 -107.60
C LEU A 51 45.81 31.96 -109.00
N ALA A 52 44.58 31.52 -109.26
CA ALA A 52 43.65 32.01 -110.26
C ALA A 52 44.05 31.76 -111.73
N GLN A 53 43.51 30.71 -112.36
CA GLN A 53 42.39 30.70 -113.35
C GLN A 53 41.87 29.24 -113.41
N GLY A 54 40.55 29.00 -113.50
CA GLY A 54 39.96 27.65 -113.46
C GLY A 54 40.40 26.80 -114.66
N ASN A 55 41.26 25.80 -114.43
CA ASN A 55 41.70 24.85 -115.44
C ASN A 55 41.79 23.45 -114.81
N THR A 56 41.28 22.43 -115.51
CA THR A 56 41.57 21.02 -115.22
C THR A 56 43.08 20.79 -115.29
N ILE A 57 43.69 20.21 -114.24
CA ILE A 57 45.11 19.82 -114.28
C ILE A 57 45.19 18.56 -115.15
N ALA A 58 45.29 18.76 -116.46
CA ALA A 58 45.60 17.70 -117.39
C ALA A 58 47.05 17.27 -117.16
N PHE A 59 47.24 16.03 -116.66
CA PHE A 59 48.56 15.41 -116.70
C PHE A 59 48.99 15.36 -118.17
N SER A 60 50.11 15.99 -118.51
CA SER A 60 50.63 16.08 -119.88
C SER A 60 51.05 14.70 -120.38
N GLY A 61 50.12 14.00 -121.02
CA GLY A 61 50.33 12.72 -121.69
C GLY A 61 49.02 11.94 -121.85
N ALA A 62 48.60 11.72 -123.10
CA ALA A 62 47.34 11.08 -123.49
C ALA A 62 47.20 9.58 -123.12
N GLN A 63 47.94 9.06 -122.13
CA GLN A 63 47.91 7.66 -121.68
C GLN A 63 47.67 7.44 -120.17
N ALA A 64 47.39 8.47 -119.35
CA ALA A 64 47.56 8.34 -117.90
C ALA A 64 46.46 7.57 -117.11
N CYS A 65 45.32 7.21 -117.70
CA CYS A 65 44.21 6.54 -117.00
C CYS A 65 43.89 5.12 -117.48
N GLY A 66 44.92 4.32 -117.80
CA GLY A 66 44.80 2.99 -118.42
C GLY A 66 44.44 1.80 -117.50
N ASN A 67 43.75 1.98 -116.37
CA ASN A 67 43.43 0.87 -115.48
C ASN A 67 42.18 0.08 -115.94
N SER A 68 42.25 -1.26 -115.90
CA SER A 68 41.24 -2.23 -116.39
C SER A 68 39.90 -2.26 -115.63
N GLY A 69 39.70 -1.38 -114.65
CA GLY A 69 38.67 -1.55 -113.63
C GLY A 69 39.05 -2.67 -112.65
N GLY A 70 38.50 -2.62 -111.43
CA GLY A 70 38.87 -3.58 -110.39
C GLY A 70 38.28 -3.24 -109.03
N VAL A 71 38.56 -4.09 -108.05
CA VAL A 71 38.13 -3.88 -106.67
C VAL A 71 39.09 -2.88 -106.01
N GLY A 72 38.52 -1.93 -105.27
CA GLY A 72 39.25 -0.86 -104.62
C GLY A 72 40.10 -1.33 -103.43
N PRO A 73 40.84 -0.42 -102.79
CA PRO A 73 41.75 -0.74 -101.70
C PRO A 73 41.08 -1.31 -100.44
N ASP A 74 39.76 -1.24 -100.33
CA ASP A 74 38.93 -1.86 -99.28
C ASP A 74 38.60 -3.33 -99.55
N GLY A 75 38.90 -3.84 -100.75
CA GLY A 75 38.62 -5.22 -101.14
C GLY A 75 37.14 -5.52 -101.43
N THR A 76 36.25 -4.52 -101.44
CA THR A 76 34.81 -4.74 -101.69
C THR A 76 34.20 -3.86 -102.77
N ARG A 77 34.60 -2.58 -102.90
CA ARG A 77 34.01 -1.67 -103.87
C ARG A 77 34.60 -1.88 -105.26
N SER A 78 33.76 -2.18 -106.24
CA SER A 78 34.18 -2.26 -107.64
C SER A 78 34.21 -0.89 -108.30
N TYR A 79 35.34 -0.56 -108.92
CA TYR A 79 35.54 0.66 -109.69
C TYR A 79 35.66 0.32 -111.18
N ALA A 80 34.93 1.04 -112.02
CA ALA A 80 34.98 0.87 -113.48
C ALA A 80 36.37 1.26 -114.04
N ALA A 81 36.65 0.89 -115.29
CA ALA A 81 37.89 1.28 -115.95
C ALA A 81 38.13 2.80 -115.92
N GLY A 82 39.39 3.19 -115.83
CA GLY A 82 39.78 4.60 -115.71
C GLY A 82 39.32 5.42 -116.92
N SER A 83 38.70 6.58 -116.68
CA SER A 83 38.38 7.57 -117.71
C SER A 83 39.14 8.86 -117.45
N LEU A 84 39.20 9.74 -118.45
CA LEU A 84 39.71 11.09 -118.25
C LEU A 84 38.83 11.82 -117.20
N PRO A 85 39.42 12.72 -116.38
CA PRO A 85 38.66 13.53 -115.45
C PRO A 85 37.64 14.40 -116.20
N VAL A 86 36.46 14.55 -115.63
CA VAL A 86 35.43 15.49 -116.09
C VAL A 86 35.54 16.74 -115.22
N ASP A 87 35.77 17.90 -115.83
CA ASP A 87 35.80 19.18 -115.11
C ASP A 87 34.43 19.48 -114.46
N GLY A 88 34.38 20.45 -113.56
CA GLY A 88 33.13 21.09 -113.16
C GLY A 88 32.64 22.08 -114.22
N SER A 89 32.09 23.21 -113.79
CA SER A 89 31.54 24.22 -114.72
C SER A 89 32.58 25.02 -115.51
N GLY A 90 33.88 24.76 -115.30
CA GLY A 90 35.00 25.57 -115.82
C GLY A 90 35.24 26.88 -115.07
N THR A 91 34.48 27.19 -114.01
CA THR A 91 34.58 28.45 -113.25
C THR A 91 34.89 28.16 -111.78
N TYR A 92 36.03 28.66 -111.28
CA TYR A 92 36.55 28.42 -109.91
C TYR A 92 36.74 26.93 -109.57
N THR A 93 36.83 26.05 -110.57
CA THR A 93 36.99 24.60 -110.39
C THR A 93 38.45 24.17 -110.44
N THR A 94 38.79 23.10 -109.73
CA THR A 94 40.09 22.43 -109.82
C THR A 94 39.85 20.92 -109.68
N VAL A 95 40.07 20.16 -110.75
CA VAL A 95 39.83 18.70 -110.78
C VAL A 95 41.10 17.98 -111.23
N ALA A 96 41.56 17.00 -110.45
CA ALA A 96 42.72 16.18 -110.76
C ALA A 96 42.57 14.72 -110.29
N GLY A 97 42.79 13.76 -111.18
CA GLY A 97 42.77 12.31 -110.90
C GLY A 97 41.97 11.50 -111.93
N CYS A 98 42.34 10.24 -112.15
CA CYS A 98 41.62 9.38 -113.10
C CYS A 98 40.19 9.09 -112.66
N SER A 99 39.24 9.20 -113.59
CA SER A 99 37.81 9.07 -113.33
C SER A 99 37.25 10.05 -112.28
N ALA A 100 37.97 11.13 -111.96
CA ALA A 100 37.42 12.19 -111.13
C ALA A 100 36.29 12.92 -111.89
N ASN A 101 35.20 13.26 -111.22
CA ASN A 101 34.02 13.84 -111.86
C ASN A 101 33.52 15.08 -111.14
N GLY A 102 33.72 16.25 -111.75
CA GLY A 102 33.20 17.54 -111.31
C GLY A 102 31.75 17.82 -111.71
N ALA A 103 31.14 16.99 -112.55
CA ALA A 103 29.73 16.98 -112.94
C ALA A 103 29.16 18.34 -113.42
N ASN A 104 29.98 19.18 -114.06
CA ASN A 104 29.58 20.53 -114.49
C ASN A 104 29.12 21.47 -113.34
N LEU A 105 29.59 21.22 -112.11
CA LEU A 105 29.22 21.97 -110.90
C LEU A 105 30.16 23.17 -110.65
N LEU A 106 29.65 24.22 -110.01
CA LEU A 106 30.38 25.46 -109.77
C LEU A 106 31.34 25.33 -108.56
N GLY A 107 32.57 25.83 -108.69
CA GLY A 107 33.48 26.01 -107.54
C GLY A 107 33.97 24.73 -106.86
N VAL A 108 34.05 23.60 -107.58
CA VAL A 108 34.47 22.30 -107.02
C VAL A 108 35.99 22.14 -106.95
N THR A 109 36.49 21.48 -105.90
CA THR A 109 37.91 21.12 -105.74
C THR A 109 38.05 19.62 -105.52
N LEU A 110 38.58 18.89 -106.50
CA LEU A 110 38.70 17.43 -106.49
C LEU A 110 40.15 16.99 -106.70
N PHE A 111 40.68 16.15 -105.81
CA PHE A 111 41.99 15.50 -105.98
C PHE A 111 41.92 14.01 -105.60
N GLY A 112 42.12 13.11 -106.56
CA GLY A 112 42.15 11.66 -106.34
C GLY A 112 41.40 10.86 -107.41
N ALA A 113 41.76 9.59 -107.59
CA ALA A 113 41.08 8.73 -108.57
C ALA A 113 39.64 8.43 -108.10
N TYR A 114 38.66 8.51 -109.01
CA TYR A 114 37.23 8.33 -108.71
C TYR A 114 36.66 9.31 -107.67
N ALA A 115 37.31 10.46 -107.44
CA ALA A 115 36.76 11.51 -106.61
C ALA A 115 35.57 12.19 -107.31
N ALA A 116 34.47 12.45 -106.60
CA ALA A 116 33.24 12.94 -107.21
C ALA A 116 32.66 14.16 -106.49
N ALA A 117 32.20 15.14 -107.27
CA ALA A 117 31.34 16.21 -106.79
C ALA A 117 29.87 15.89 -107.15
N THR A 118 28.96 16.11 -106.22
CA THR A 118 27.50 15.97 -106.43
C THR A 118 26.71 17.25 -106.13
N GLY A 119 27.39 18.34 -105.76
CA GLY A 119 26.80 19.69 -105.69
C GLY A 119 27.86 20.80 -105.74
N ASP A 120 27.42 22.04 -105.87
CA ASP A 120 28.31 23.21 -105.99
C ASP A 120 29.18 23.42 -104.74
N GLY A 121 30.42 23.87 -104.92
CA GLY A 121 31.36 24.14 -103.83
C GLY A 121 31.87 22.89 -103.10
N ALA A 122 31.74 21.71 -103.71
CA ALA A 122 32.22 20.44 -103.17
C ALA A 122 33.76 20.36 -103.12
N VAL A 123 34.31 19.85 -102.02
CA VAL A 123 35.74 19.55 -101.87
C VAL A 123 35.89 18.05 -101.61
N ALA A 124 36.53 17.29 -102.51
CA ALA A 124 36.80 15.87 -102.31
C ALA A 124 38.27 15.52 -102.56
N LEU A 125 38.93 14.97 -101.54
CA LEU A 125 40.37 14.70 -101.52
C LEU A 125 40.61 13.24 -101.11
N GLY A 126 41.01 12.39 -102.06
CA GLY A 126 41.27 10.97 -101.86
C GLY A 126 40.61 10.06 -102.90
N MET A 127 41.07 8.81 -103.00
CA MET A 127 40.51 7.86 -103.95
C MET A 127 39.08 7.47 -103.54
N GLY A 128 38.12 7.59 -104.46
CA GLY A 128 36.71 7.29 -104.21
C GLY A 128 36.02 8.22 -103.21
N ALA A 129 36.59 9.40 -102.94
CA ALA A 129 35.98 10.41 -102.08
C ALA A 129 34.84 11.13 -102.83
N SER A 130 33.65 11.22 -102.22
CA SER A 130 32.49 11.92 -102.79
C SER A 130 32.05 13.07 -101.88
N ALA A 131 31.77 14.24 -102.44
CA ALA A 131 31.29 15.42 -101.72
C ALA A 131 30.11 16.09 -102.43
N GLY A 132 29.05 16.42 -101.68
CA GLY A 132 27.89 17.16 -102.13
C GLY A 132 28.05 18.68 -102.04
N LYS A 133 26.93 19.40 -102.13
CA LYS A 133 26.90 20.88 -102.10
C LYS A 133 27.52 21.43 -100.81
N TRP A 134 28.52 22.30 -100.96
CA TRP A 134 29.30 22.92 -99.86
C TRP A 134 29.98 21.93 -98.91
N ALA A 135 30.09 20.65 -99.30
CA ALA A 135 30.61 19.60 -98.44
C ALA A 135 32.12 19.39 -98.61
N THR A 136 32.76 18.85 -97.58
CA THR A 136 34.19 18.48 -97.57
C THR A 136 34.36 16.99 -97.28
N SER A 137 35.03 16.27 -98.16
CA SER A 137 35.32 14.84 -98.06
C SER A 137 36.82 14.61 -98.17
N LEU A 138 37.46 14.06 -97.14
CA LEU A 138 38.92 13.89 -97.05
C LEU A 138 39.29 12.48 -96.57
N GLY A 139 39.83 11.66 -97.46
CA GLY A 139 40.29 10.31 -97.16
C GLY A 139 39.96 9.31 -98.25
N LEU A 140 40.42 8.07 -98.05
CA LEU A 140 40.07 6.96 -98.93
C LEU A 140 38.59 6.59 -98.70
N GLN A 141 37.81 6.58 -99.78
CA GLN A 141 36.43 6.05 -99.79
C GLN A 141 35.43 6.78 -98.88
N THR A 142 35.66 8.08 -98.65
CA THR A 142 34.78 8.94 -97.85
C THR A 142 33.56 9.41 -98.64
N THR A 143 32.44 9.61 -97.95
CA THR A 143 31.20 10.13 -98.54
C THR A 143 30.66 11.27 -97.69
N ALA A 144 30.71 12.50 -98.20
CA ALA A 144 30.11 13.69 -97.60
C ALA A 144 28.94 14.16 -98.48
N SER A 145 27.83 13.41 -98.52
CA SER A 145 26.72 13.68 -99.44
C SER A 145 25.67 14.66 -98.89
N GLY A 146 25.69 14.94 -97.58
CA GLY A 146 24.83 15.97 -96.98
C GLY A 146 25.28 17.39 -97.37
N VAL A 147 24.36 18.35 -97.38
CA VAL A 147 24.70 19.76 -97.64
C VAL A 147 25.60 20.30 -96.52
N SER A 148 26.68 21.01 -96.84
CA SER A 148 27.64 21.53 -95.86
C SER A 148 28.22 20.44 -94.93
N SER A 149 28.28 19.19 -95.37
CA SER A 149 28.75 18.07 -94.55
C SER A 149 30.27 17.92 -94.59
N VAL A 150 30.84 17.24 -93.58
CA VAL A 150 32.27 16.98 -93.47
C VAL A 150 32.50 15.48 -93.20
N ALA A 151 33.21 14.78 -94.09
CA ALA A 151 33.63 13.40 -93.88
C ALA A 151 35.16 13.29 -93.93
N ILE A 152 35.81 12.78 -92.89
CA ILE A 152 37.28 12.67 -92.78
C ILE A 152 37.68 11.28 -92.26
N GLY A 153 38.57 10.58 -92.97
CA GLY A 153 39.11 9.27 -92.58
C GLY A 153 38.61 8.11 -93.43
N PHE A 154 39.25 6.94 -93.37
CA PHE A 154 38.88 5.80 -94.24
C PHE A 154 37.41 5.40 -94.04
N ASN A 155 36.65 5.34 -95.14
CA ASN A 155 35.25 4.92 -95.15
C ASN A 155 34.31 5.76 -94.25
N ALA A 156 34.67 7.01 -93.93
CA ALA A 156 33.80 7.91 -93.18
C ALA A 156 32.61 8.38 -94.05
N THR A 157 31.40 8.39 -93.48
CA THR A 157 30.16 8.74 -94.19
C THR A 157 29.39 9.82 -93.44
N ALA A 158 29.33 11.03 -93.99
CA ALA A 158 28.45 12.12 -93.56
C ALA A 158 27.34 12.30 -94.60
N ALA A 159 26.22 11.62 -94.41
CA ALA A 159 25.14 11.51 -95.40
C ALA A 159 23.75 11.85 -94.82
N GLY A 160 23.71 12.70 -93.79
CA GLY A 160 22.45 13.21 -93.26
C GLY A 160 21.62 13.91 -94.34
N THR A 161 20.30 13.73 -94.30
CA THR A 161 19.35 14.36 -95.24
C THR A 161 19.25 15.87 -95.04
N GLY A 162 19.79 16.39 -93.94
CA GLY A 162 19.87 17.81 -93.60
C GLY A 162 21.25 18.43 -93.82
N SER A 163 21.43 19.67 -93.36
CA SER A 163 22.71 20.38 -93.50
C SER A 163 23.64 20.13 -92.29
N GLY A 164 24.96 20.08 -92.53
CA GLY A 164 25.98 20.21 -91.49
C GLY A 164 26.35 18.93 -90.72
N SER A 165 26.17 17.74 -91.30
CA SER A 165 26.62 16.49 -90.67
C SER A 165 28.14 16.31 -90.72
N ILE A 166 28.75 15.79 -89.66
CA ILE A 166 30.20 15.64 -89.49
C ILE A 166 30.52 14.19 -89.15
N ALA A 167 31.34 13.51 -89.95
CA ALA A 167 31.87 12.17 -89.68
C ALA A 167 33.41 12.22 -89.72
N VAL A 168 34.08 11.96 -88.59
CA VAL A 168 35.54 12.01 -88.48
C VAL A 168 36.06 10.74 -87.81
N GLY A 169 36.84 9.94 -88.54
CA GLY A 169 37.42 8.69 -88.06
C GLY A 169 37.17 7.52 -88.99
N ASN A 170 37.90 6.43 -88.76
CA ASN A 170 37.74 5.20 -89.54
C ASN A 170 36.32 4.64 -89.40
N ALA A 171 35.61 4.52 -90.53
CA ALA A 171 34.23 4.04 -90.60
C ALA A 171 33.25 4.81 -89.68
N ALA A 172 33.50 6.09 -89.41
CA ALA A 172 32.55 6.95 -88.72
C ALA A 172 31.34 7.24 -89.61
N VAL A 173 30.12 7.18 -89.07
CA VAL A 173 28.88 7.35 -89.83
C VAL A 173 27.98 8.38 -89.14
N ALA A 174 27.72 9.48 -89.83
CA ALA A 174 26.78 10.54 -89.45
C ALA A 174 25.67 10.66 -90.50
N THR A 175 24.59 9.91 -90.31
CA THR A 175 23.46 9.80 -91.25
C THR A 175 22.13 10.29 -90.67
N GLY A 176 22.09 10.68 -89.38
CA GLY A 176 20.92 11.31 -88.80
C GLY A 176 20.69 12.72 -89.38
N GLY A 177 19.45 13.03 -89.75
CA GLY A 177 18.93 14.32 -90.27
C GLY A 177 19.95 15.45 -90.53
N SER A 178 19.71 16.61 -89.90
CA SER A 178 20.64 17.76 -89.91
C SER A 178 21.63 17.67 -88.73
N ASN A 179 22.83 18.23 -88.87
CA ASN A 179 23.76 18.46 -87.76
C ASN A 179 24.19 17.22 -86.94
N SER A 180 24.14 16.02 -87.52
CA SER A 180 24.64 14.82 -86.83
C SER A 180 26.17 14.79 -86.79
N ILE A 181 26.75 14.42 -85.65
CA ILE A 181 28.20 14.42 -85.42
C ILE A 181 28.64 13.02 -85.00
N ALA A 182 29.51 12.38 -85.77
CA ALA A 182 30.17 11.11 -85.43
C ALA A 182 31.69 11.31 -85.44
N ILE A 183 32.35 11.22 -84.28
CA ILE A 183 33.80 11.42 -84.16
C ILE A 183 34.41 10.23 -83.41
N GLY A 184 35.26 9.46 -84.07
CA GLY A 184 35.90 8.26 -83.53
C GLY A 184 35.81 7.07 -84.49
N THR A 185 36.61 6.05 -84.22
CA THR A 185 36.57 4.81 -85.00
C THR A 185 35.24 4.10 -84.76
N ASN A 186 34.51 3.77 -85.83
CA ASN A 186 33.17 3.19 -85.79
C ASN A 186 32.15 3.99 -84.94
N ALA A 187 32.33 5.31 -84.82
CA ALA A 187 31.31 6.15 -84.20
C ALA A 187 30.06 6.23 -85.11
N PHE A 188 28.87 6.09 -84.54
CA PHE A 188 27.61 5.99 -85.28
C PHE A 188 26.57 6.99 -84.75
N ALA A 189 26.29 8.04 -85.52
CA ALA A 189 25.27 9.05 -85.23
C ALA A 189 24.14 8.97 -86.27
N ASN A 190 23.03 8.35 -85.89
CA ASN A 190 21.86 8.17 -86.74
C ASN A 190 20.57 8.47 -85.98
N GLY A 191 20.36 9.73 -85.65
CA GLY A 191 19.20 10.19 -84.89
C GLY A 191 17.85 10.12 -85.60
N GLY A 192 17.73 9.55 -86.80
CA GLY A 192 16.51 9.63 -87.61
C GLY A 192 16.36 10.97 -88.33
N GLY A 193 15.15 11.32 -88.78
CA GLY A 193 14.91 12.46 -89.68
C GLY A 193 15.07 13.86 -89.08
N ALA A 194 14.94 14.05 -87.75
CA ALA A 194 15.00 15.38 -87.14
C ALA A 194 16.44 15.87 -86.87
N GLY A 195 17.41 14.96 -86.75
CA GLY A 195 18.84 15.31 -86.66
C GLY A 195 19.41 15.45 -85.24
N ASN A 196 20.53 16.16 -85.13
CA ASN A 196 21.25 16.56 -83.91
C ASN A 196 21.75 15.42 -83.01
N SER A 197 21.97 14.22 -83.56
CA SER A 197 22.62 13.13 -82.82
C SER A 197 24.14 13.32 -82.79
N MET A 198 24.76 13.08 -81.64
CA MET A 198 26.19 13.24 -81.42
C MET A 198 26.78 11.96 -80.84
N ALA A 199 27.71 11.33 -81.56
CA ALA A 199 28.45 10.15 -81.12
C ALA A 199 29.95 10.48 -81.15
N VAL A 200 30.59 10.59 -80.00
CA VAL A 200 32.01 10.95 -79.88
C VAL A 200 32.73 9.91 -79.02
N GLY A 201 33.64 9.16 -79.63
CA GLY A 201 34.38 8.06 -79.02
C GLY A 201 34.42 6.82 -79.91
N ASN A 202 35.40 5.95 -79.69
CA ASN A 202 35.45 4.65 -80.38
C ASN A 202 34.21 3.82 -80.04
N LEU A 203 33.47 3.35 -81.05
CA LEU A 203 32.19 2.62 -80.91
C LEU A 203 31.05 3.41 -80.24
N ALA A 204 31.15 4.74 -80.11
CA ALA A 204 30.05 5.54 -79.59
C ALA A 204 28.85 5.48 -80.55
N THR A 205 27.63 5.33 -80.02
CA THR A 205 26.41 5.12 -80.80
C THR A 205 25.29 6.04 -80.31
N ALA A 206 24.83 6.95 -81.16
CA ALA A 206 23.71 7.86 -80.88
C ALA A 206 22.63 7.70 -81.96
N THR A 207 21.56 6.95 -81.65
CA THR A 207 20.48 6.63 -82.62
C THR A 207 19.17 7.38 -82.35
N GLY A 208 19.05 8.06 -81.22
CA GLY A 208 17.89 8.91 -80.94
C GLY A 208 18.01 10.30 -81.55
N ASN A 209 16.88 10.95 -81.87
CA ASN A 209 16.85 12.38 -82.19
C ASN A 209 17.42 13.18 -80.99
N ASN A 210 18.30 14.15 -81.24
CA ASN A 210 18.99 14.93 -80.20
C ASN A 210 19.78 14.08 -79.16
N ALA A 211 20.10 12.81 -79.48
CA ALA A 211 20.82 11.95 -78.55
C ALA A 211 22.32 12.27 -78.54
N SER A 212 22.95 12.20 -77.38
CA SER A 212 24.39 12.45 -77.21
C SER A 212 25.07 11.26 -76.54
N ALA A 213 25.98 10.59 -77.22
CA ALA A 213 26.83 9.52 -76.73
C ALA A 213 28.30 9.97 -76.75
N LEU A 214 28.88 10.26 -75.59
CA LEU A 214 30.27 10.70 -75.43
C LEU A 214 31.05 9.70 -74.58
N GLY A 215 31.97 8.96 -75.18
CA GLY A 215 32.80 7.96 -74.51
C GLY A 215 33.02 6.70 -75.35
N ASN A 216 34.01 5.89 -74.99
CA ASN A 216 34.24 4.61 -75.67
C ASN A 216 33.06 3.65 -75.41
N GLY A 217 32.37 3.24 -76.48
CA GLY A 217 31.20 2.36 -76.41
C GLY A 217 30.00 2.97 -75.71
N ALA A 218 29.90 4.30 -75.58
CA ALA A 218 28.70 4.96 -75.06
C ALA A 218 27.52 4.77 -76.02
N VAL A 219 26.32 4.53 -75.50
CA VAL A 219 25.11 4.25 -76.28
C VAL A 219 23.95 5.14 -75.83
N ALA A 220 23.46 6.00 -76.72
CA ALA A 220 22.27 6.83 -76.52
C ALA A 220 21.22 6.53 -77.60
N SER A 221 20.21 5.72 -77.25
CA SER A 221 19.34 5.09 -78.27
C SER A 221 18.00 5.79 -78.51
N ASN A 222 17.59 6.67 -77.60
CA ASN A 222 16.26 7.29 -77.61
C ASN A 222 16.31 8.82 -77.65
N VAL A 223 15.15 9.45 -77.89
CA VAL A 223 15.04 10.91 -78.07
C VAL A 223 15.56 11.63 -76.82
N ASN A 224 16.39 12.66 -77.01
CA ASN A 224 17.03 13.44 -75.94
C ASN A 224 17.86 12.61 -74.94
N ALA A 225 18.24 11.38 -75.26
CA ALA A 225 19.05 10.55 -74.37
C ALA A 225 20.51 11.01 -74.35
N SER A 226 21.13 11.05 -73.17
CA SER A 226 22.53 11.48 -72.98
C SER A 226 23.33 10.40 -72.26
N ALA A 227 24.26 9.76 -72.96
CA ALA A 227 25.21 8.80 -72.41
C ALA A 227 26.62 9.42 -72.37
N LEU A 228 27.16 9.61 -71.18
CA LEU A 228 28.44 10.28 -70.92
C LEU A 228 29.37 9.36 -70.12
N GLY A 229 30.40 8.81 -70.76
CA GLY A 229 31.38 7.92 -70.13
C GLY A 229 31.56 6.60 -70.88
N THR A 230 32.60 5.86 -70.50
CA THR A 230 32.91 4.55 -71.12
C THR A 230 31.80 3.55 -70.84
N GLN A 231 31.21 2.99 -71.91
CA GLN A 231 30.10 2.05 -71.84
C GLN A 231 28.86 2.57 -71.10
N ALA A 232 28.65 3.89 -71.02
CA ALA A 232 27.41 4.45 -70.51
C ALA A 232 26.26 4.15 -71.48
N VAL A 233 25.09 3.77 -70.96
CA VAL A 233 23.91 3.39 -71.76
C VAL A 233 22.71 4.21 -71.33
N ALA A 234 22.28 5.14 -72.19
CA ALA A 234 21.05 5.91 -72.05
C ALA A 234 20.02 5.40 -73.07
N SER A 235 19.19 4.44 -72.66
CA SER A 235 18.18 3.80 -73.51
C SER A 235 16.76 4.23 -73.18
N GLY A 236 16.53 5.04 -72.14
CA GLY A 236 15.24 5.70 -71.91
C GLY A 236 15.08 6.99 -72.73
N SER A 237 13.86 7.38 -73.06
CA SER A 237 13.57 8.72 -73.61
C SER A 237 13.90 9.80 -72.58
N ALA A 238 14.57 10.88 -72.98
CA ALA A 238 15.06 11.95 -72.11
C ALA A 238 15.85 11.45 -70.89
N SER A 239 16.58 10.33 -71.04
CA SER A 239 17.39 9.74 -69.97
C SER A 239 18.82 10.29 -69.96
N VAL A 240 19.45 10.27 -68.78
CA VAL A 240 20.84 10.67 -68.59
C VAL A 240 21.60 9.54 -67.91
N ALA A 241 22.59 8.97 -68.59
CA ALA A 241 23.54 8.01 -68.02
C ALA A 241 24.93 8.65 -68.03
N ALA A 242 25.51 8.94 -66.86
CA ALA A 242 26.83 9.55 -66.74
C ALA A 242 27.74 8.76 -65.79
N GLY A 243 28.85 8.26 -66.30
CA GLY A 243 29.80 7.42 -65.56
C GLY A 243 30.11 6.12 -66.28
N THR A 244 31.16 5.43 -65.83
CA THR A 244 31.56 4.14 -66.40
C THR A 244 30.46 3.11 -66.17
N LYS A 245 29.94 2.50 -67.25
CA LYS A 245 28.83 1.52 -67.20
C LYS A 245 27.56 2.02 -66.49
N ALA A 246 27.33 3.33 -66.43
CA ALA A 246 26.06 3.87 -65.96
C ALA A 246 24.94 3.48 -66.95
N THR A 247 23.80 3.01 -66.45
CA THR A 247 22.66 2.58 -67.27
C THR A 247 21.40 3.32 -66.87
N ALA A 248 20.82 4.09 -67.79
CA ALA A 248 19.54 4.78 -67.62
C ALA A 248 18.56 4.26 -68.69
N SER A 249 17.72 3.28 -68.33
CA SER A 249 16.77 2.64 -69.25
C SER A 249 15.32 3.09 -69.05
N GLY A 250 15.00 3.71 -67.92
CA GLY A 250 13.68 4.31 -67.70
C GLY A 250 13.50 5.63 -68.45
N ALA A 251 12.27 5.95 -68.87
CA ALA A 251 11.96 7.28 -69.40
C ALA A 251 12.21 8.35 -68.33
N ASN A 252 12.78 9.50 -68.70
CA ASN A 252 13.12 10.60 -67.79
C ASN A 252 14.04 10.19 -66.61
N SER A 253 14.75 9.08 -66.74
CA SER A 253 15.61 8.56 -65.67
C SER A 253 17.02 9.17 -65.69
N VAL A 254 17.64 9.24 -64.52
CA VAL A 254 18.99 9.75 -64.33
C VAL A 254 19.81 8.70 -63.59
N ALA A 255 20.90 8.23 -64.20
CA ALA A 255 21.89 7.35 -63.59
C ALA A 255 23.27 8.02 -63.66
N ILE A 256 23.81 8.43 -62.52
CA ILE A 256 25.11 9.10 -62.43
C ILE A 256 26.00 8.33 -61.45
N GLY A 257 27.10 7.77 -61.94
CA GLY A 257 28.06 7.01 -61.14
C GLY A 257 28.54 5.75 -61.84
N ASN A 258 29.56 5.11 -61.26
CA ASN A 258 30.09 3.85 -61.78
C ASN A 258 29.07 2.72 -61.52
N THR A 259 28.72 1.98 -62.57
CA THR A 259 27.76 0.85 -62.51
C THR A 259 26.37 1.20 -61.93
N SER A 260 25.99 2.48 -61.88
CA SER A 260 24.67 2.91 -61.43
C SER A 260 23.58 2.55 -62.44
N THR A 261 22.44 2.04 -62.00
CA THR A 261 21.34 1.60 -62.89
C THR A 261 20.00 2.24 -62.50
N ALA A 262 19.44 3.06 -63.38
CA ALA A 262 18.11 3.66 -63.26
C ALA A 262 17.15 3.02 -64.29
N ALA A 263 16.48 1.94 -63.90
CA ALA A 263 15.64 1.17 -64.84
C ALA A 263 14.15 1.54 -64.82
N ALA A 264 13.66 2.14 -63.73
CA ALA A 264 12.28 2.64 -63.64
C ALA A 264 12.12 4.05 -64.23
N ALA A 265 10.89 4.41 -64.63
CA ALA A 265 10.58 5.75 -65.14
C ALA A 265 10.76 6.83 -64.06
N SER A 266 11.24 8.01 -64.45
CA SER A 266 11.56 9.15 -63.58
C SER A 266 12.46 8.79 -62.38
N ALA A 267 13.26 7.73 -62.50
CA ALA A 267 14.14 7.28 -61.43
C ALA A 267 15.38 8.18 -61.33
N VAL A 268 15.86 8.39 -60.10
CA VAL A 268 17.10 9.13 -59.83
C VAL A 268 18.08 8.22 -59.12
N VAL A 269 19.22 7.97 -59.75
CA VAL A 269 20.27 7.10 -59.24
C VAL A 269 21.60 7.86 -59.25
N LEU A 270 22.17 8.09 -58.08
CA LEU A 270 23.40 8.87 -57.93
C LEU A 270 24.41 8.18 -57.00
N GLY A 271 25.59 7.87 -57.50
CA GLY A 271 26.69 7.24 -56.76
C GLY A 271 27.05 5.86 -57.29
N ASP A 272 27.92 5.15 -56.58
CA ASP A 272 28.51 3.90 -57.07
C ASP A 272 27.60 2.69 -56.81
N THR A 273 27.35 1.92 -57.86
CA THR A 273 26.66 0.62 -57.81
C THR A 273 25.22 0.70 -57.23
N ASN A 274 24.59 1.87 -57.28
CA ASN A 274 23.19 2.03 -56.89
C ASN A 274 22.26 1.50 -57.97
N VAL A 275 21.11 0.95 -57.56
CA VAL A 275 20.16 0.33 -58.47
C VAL A 275 18.74 0.74 -58.11
N VAL A 276 18.02 1.29 -59.09
CA VAL A 276 16.56 1.30 -59.10
C VAL A 276 16.13 0.31 -60.16
N ALA A 277 15.54 -0.81 -59.72
CA ALA A 277 15.13 -1.91 -60.59
C ALA A 277 13.96 -1.53 -61.51
N ALA A 278 13.79 -2.25 -62.63
CA ALA A 278 12.66 -2.03 -63.54
C ALA A 278 11.30 -2.35 -62.88
N THR A 279 11.31 -3.20 -61.85
CA THR A 279 10.15 -3.54 -61.01
C THR A 279 9.83 -2.45 -59.99
N ALA A 280 10.72 -1.48 -59.75
CA ALA A 280 10.40 -0.30 -58.97
C ALA A 280 9.42 0.58 -59.74
N GLY A 281 8.51 1.22 -59.02
CA GLY A 281 7.55 2.15 -59.62
C GLY A 281 8.19 3.51 -59.93
N THR A 282 7.45 4.33 -60.67
CA THR A 282 7.87 5.66 -61.11
C THR A 282 8.34 6.54 -59.96
N GLY A 283 9.38 7.34 -60.18
CA GLY A 283 9.87 8.35 -59.23
C GLY A 283 10.75 7.82 -58.11
N SER A 284 11.22 6.58 -58.21
CA SER A 284 12.09 5.95 -57.21
C SER A 284 13.51 6.53 -57.21
N THR A 285 14.12 6.62 -56.03
CA THR A 285 15.42 7.29 -55.83
C THR A 285 16.40 6.39 -55.10
N ALA A 286 17.62 6.22 -55.63
CA ALA A 286 18.73 5.55 -54.96
C ALA A 286 20.01 6.41 -54.96
N ILE A 287 20.52 6.79 -53.79
CA ILE A 287 21.69 7.69 -53.67
C ILE A 287 22.72 7.10 -52.71
N GLY A 288 24.01 7.21 -53.03
CA GLY A 288 25.12 6.79 -52.16
C GLY A 288 25.91 5.61 -52.71
N TYR A 289 26.07 4.54 -51.94
CA TYR A 289 26.86 3.36 -52.31
C TYR A 289 26.03 2.09 -52.15
N LYS A 290 25.91 1.30 -53.23
CA LYS A 290 25.22 -0.02 -53.22
C LYS A 290 23.80 0.03 -52.62
N SER A 291 23.13 1.17 -52.73
CA SER A 291 21.74 1.34 -52.32
C SER A 291 20.80 0.86 -53.42
N SER A 292 19.76 0.11 -53.04
CA SER A 292 18.86 -0.58 -53.96
C SER A 292 17.40 -0.28 -53.66
N VAL A 293 16.68 0.17 -54.70
CA VAL A 293 15.23 0.14 -54.74
C VAL A 293 14.80 -1.03 -55.62
N THR A 294 14.27 -2.08 -55.00
CA THR A 294 13.91 -3.34 -55.69
C THR A 294 12.44 -3.40 -56.10
N GLY A 295 11.60 -2.52 -55.55
CA GLY A 295 10.17 -2.43 -55.81
C GLY A 295 9.57 -1.14 -55.26
N GLY A 296 8.27 -0.95 -55.50
CA GLY A 296 7.49 0.15 -54.93
C GLY A 296 7.56 1.46 -55.72
N THR A 297 6.45 2.19 -55.79
CA THR A 297 6.37 3.52 -56.42
C THR A 297 6.87 4.60 -55.48
N GLY A 298 7.75 5.48 -55.95
CA GLY A 298 8.29 6.60 -55.16
C GLY A 298 9.13 6.19 -53.95
N ALA A 299 9.75 5.00 -53.99
CA ALA A 299 10.60 4.52 -52.90
C ALA A 299 11.97 5.23 -52.90
N VAL A 300 12.55 5.41 -51.71
CA VAL A 300 13.78 6.18 -51.49
C VAL A 300 14.80 5.35 -50.71
N ALA A 301 15.99 5.19 -51.27
CA ALA A 301 17.12 4.50 -50.65
C ALA A 301 18.36 5.41 -50.66
N ILE A 302 18.75 5.97 -49.52
CA ILE A 302 19.83 6.97 -49.43
C ILE A 302 20.90 6.54 -48.41
N GLY A 303 22.15 6.43 -48.85
CA GLY A 303 23.29 6.10 -48.01
C GLY A 303 24.04 4.86 -48.52
N SER A 304 24.49 4.02 -47.60
CA SER A 304 25.25 2.80 -47.91
C SER A 304 24.36 1.57 -47.72
N GLN A 305 24.30 0.70 -48.72
CA GLN A 305 23.65 -0.62 -48.64
C GLN A 305 22.17 -0.56 -48.19
N GLN A 306 21.44 0.48 -48.59
CA GLN A 306 20.02 0.60 -48.29
C GLN A 306 19.18 -0.35 -49.17
N THR A 307 18.09 -0.87 -48.63
CA THR A 307 17.08 -1.63 -49.39
C THR A 307 15.71 -1.01 -49.19
N ALA A 308 15.06 -0.57 -50.26
CA ALA A 308 13.67 -0.11 -50.23
C ALA A 308 12.83 -0.87 -51.28
N SER A 309 11.65 -1.35 -50.90
CA SER A 309 10.79 -2.11 -51.83
C SER A 309 9.28 -1.84 -51.72
N GLY A 310 8.83 -1.17 -50.67
CA GLY A 310 7.42 -0.80 -50.50
C GLY A 310 7.07 0.49 -51.23
N ASN A 311 5.78 0.67 -51.59
CA ASN A 311 5.30 1.95 -52.15
C ASN A 311 5.55 3.08 -51.16
N GLY A 312 6.29 4.13 -51.56
CA GLY A 312 6.67 5.24 -50.69
C GLY A 312 7.58 4.84 -49.52
N ALA A 313 8.25 3.69 -49.58
CA ALA A 313 9.18 3.27 -48.53
C ALA A 313 10.45 4.14 -48.53
N VAL A 314 11.01 4.39 -47.34
CA VAL A 314 12.18 5.25 -47.15
C VAL A 314 13.23 4.53 -46.30
N ALA A 315 14.40 4.27 -46.86
CA ALA A 315 15.57 3.71 -46.17
C ALA A 315 16.73 4.71 -46.23
N ILE A 316 17.20 5.20 -45.07
CA ILE A 316 18.26 6.24 -44.99
C ILE A 316 19.32 5.88 -43.96
N GLY A 317 20.59 5.76 -44.37
CA GLY A 317 21.75 5.57 -43.48
C GLY A 317 22.70 4.45 -43.91
N ASP A 318 23.02 3.49 -43.03
CA ASP A 318 23.97 2.39 -43.32
C ASP A 318 23.84 1.18 -42.37
N PRO A 319 23.50 -0.03 -42.86
CA PRO A 319 22.48 -0.36 -43.86
C PRO A 319 21.06 -0.31 -43.25
N ASN A 320 19.99 -0.03 -44.02
CA ASN A 320 18.61 -0.23 -43.55
C ASN A 320 17.74 -0.95 -44.60
N SER A 321 16.68 -1.60 -44.14
CA SER A 321 15.68 -2.30 -44.95
C SER A 321 14.29 -1.74 -44.70
N ALA A 322 13.67 -1.11 -45.70
CA ALA A 322 12.30 -0.60 -45.66
C ALA A 322 11.45 -1.28 -46.76
N THR A 323 10.77 -2.38 -46.43
CA THR A 323 10.05 -3.19 -47.43
C THR A 323 8.53 -3.05 -47.37
N GLY A 324 7.99 -2.52 -46.29
CA GLY A 324 6.56 -2.20 -46.19
C GLY A 324 6.19 -0.94 -47.00
N THR A 325 5.00 -0.92 -47.59
CA THR A 325 4.33 0.28 -48.10
C THR A 325 4.28 1.35 -47.01
N GLY A 326 4.83 2.52 -47.31
CA GLY A 326 4.97 3.65 -46.39
C GLY A 326 5.91 3.39 -45.22
N ALA A 327 6.72 2.33 -45.25
CA ALA A 327 7.66 2.04 -44.18
C ALA A 327 8.86 2.98 -44.21
N VAL A 328 9.38 3.32 -43.03
CA VAL A 328 10.49 4.24 -42.86
C VAL A 328 11.55 3.60 -41.96
N ALA A 329 12.77 3.46 -42.47
CA ALA A 329 13.92 2.95 -41.74
C ALA A 329 15.07 3.97 -41.79
N VAL A 330 15.48 4.50 -40.64
CA VAL A 330 16.47 5.60 -40.56
C VAL A 330 17.53 5.33 -39.50
N GLY A 331 18.80 5.41 -39.89
CA GLY A 331 19.95 5.19 -39.02
C GLY A 331 20.80 4.01 -39.50
N ALA A 332 21.14 3.09 -38.60
CA ALA A 332 21.96 1.92 -38.93
C ALA A 332 21.28 0.60 -38.58
N ASN A 333 21.41 -0.40 -39.43
CA ASN A 333 20.88 -1.75 -39.26
C ASN A 333 19.37 -1.85 -38.94
N ASN A 334 18.56 -0.85 -39.32
CA ASN A 334 17.13 -0.88 -39.00
C ASN A 334 16.33 -1.66 -40.06
N THR A 335 15.29 -2.35 -39.60
CA THR A 335 14.37 -3.14 -40.41
C THR A 335 12.93 -2.66 -40.20
N ALA A 336 12.34 -2.04 -41.21
CA ALA A 336 10.94 -1.61 -41.24
C ALA A 336 10.18 -2.38 -42.35
N ASN A 337 9.65 -3.56 -42.00
CA ASN A 337 9.00 -4.45 -42.98
C ASN A 337 7.48 -4.42 -42.90
N GLY A 338 6.92 -3.93 -41.80
CA GLY A 338 5.48 -3.77 -41.65
C GLY A 338 4.94 -2.62 -42.50
N GLN A 339 3.68 -2.73 -42.96
CA GLN A 339 3.03 -1.63 -43.69
C GLN A 339 2.89 -0.41 -42.77
N GLY A 340 3.37 0.76 -43.19
CA GLY A 340 3.40 1.98 -42.37
C GLY A 340 4.29 1.88 -41.13
N ALA A 341 5.24 0.94 -41.08
CA ALA A 341 6.13 0.77 -39.93
C ALA A 341 7.24 1.82 -39.89
N LEU A 342 7.72 2.15 -38.69
CA LEU A 342 8.84 3.06 -38.46
C LEU A 342 9.92 2.38 -37.61
N ALA A 343 11.14 2.30 -38.13
CA ALA A 343 12.31 1.86 -37.38
C ALA A 343 13.39 2.94 -37.41
N GLN A 344 13.76 3.49 -36.25
CA GLN A 344 14.71 4.60 -36.18
C GLN A 344 15.74 4.43 -35.06
N GLY A 345 17.02 4.55 -35.42
CA GLY A 345 18.16 4.45 -34.50
C GLY A 345 19.17 3.40 -34.97
N ASN A 346 19.53 2.45 -34.10
CA ASN A 346 20.46 1.38 -34.45
C ASN A 346 19.86 -0.02 -34.21
N SER A 347 19.91 -0.91 -35.21
CA SER A 347 19.47 -2.31 -35.08
C SER A 347 18.01 -2.51 -34.66
N ASN A 348 17.11 -1.55 -34.94
CA ASN A 348 15.70 -1.68 -34.57
C ASN A 348 14.91 -2.53 -35.57
N THR A 349 13.90 -3.23 -35.09
CA THR A 349 13.06 -4.13 -35.90
C THR A 349 11.58 -3.78 -35.74
N ALA A 350 10.95 -3.22 -36.77
CA ALA A 350 9.53 -2.90 -36.86
C ALA A 350 8.89 -3.72 -37.99
N THR A 351 8.39 -4.92 -37.67
CA THR A 351 7.82 -5.86 -38.67
C THR A 351 6.31 -5.90 -38.65
N GLY A 352 5.67 -5.41 -37.57
CA GLY A 352 4.23 -5.34 -37.48
C GLY A 352 3.63 -4.22 -38.34
N GLN A 353 2.41 -4.42 -38.85
CA GLN A 353 1.66 -3.34 -39.50
C GLN A 353 1.51 -2.15 -38.54
N GLY A 354 1.88 -0.94 -38.97
CA GLY A 354 1.82 0.29 -38.19
C GLY A 354 2.71 0.27 -36.95
N SER A 355 3.69 -0.64 -36.88
CA SER A 355 4.57 -0.77 -35.72
C SER A 355 5.65 0.31 -35.68
N ILE A 356 6.09 0.66 -34.48
CA ILE A 356 7.09 1.70 -34.26
C ILE A 356 8.17 1.15 -33.33
N ALA A 357 9.43 1.15 -33.79
CA ALA A 357 10.61 0.74 -33.03
C ALA A 357 11.66 1.87 -33.02
N LEU A 358 11.82 2.55 -31.88
CA LEU A 358 12.72 3.69 -31.70
C LEU A 358 13.73 3.43 -30.59
N GLY A 359 15.02 3.50 -30.94
CA GLY A 359 16.10 3.33 -29.96
C GLY A 359 17.28 2.55 -30.52
N ASN A 360 17.79 1.62 -29.72
CA ASN A 360 18.84 0.70 -30.11
C ASN A 360 18.38 -0.73 -29.81
N THR A 361 18.36 -1.61 -30.82
CA THR A 361 17.88 -2.99 -30.68
C THR A 361 16.41 -3.08 -30.20
N SER A 362 15.59 -2.05 -30.43
CA SER A 362 14.16 -2.07 -30.08
C SER A 362 13.39 -2.95 -31.06
N THR A 363 12.42 -3.73 -30.57
CA THR A 363 11.67 -4.70 -31.37
C THR A 363 10.16 -4.49 -31.23
N ALA A 364 9.50 -4.15 -32.34
CA ALA A 364 8.05 -4.05 -32.47
C ALA A 364 7.56 -5.07 -33.52
N GLY A 365 7.41 -6.32 -33.09
CA GLY A 365 7.16 -7.45 -33.99
C GLY A 365 5.71 -7.57 -34.49
N SER A 366 4.75 -7.11 -33.68
CA SER A 366 3.31 -7.33 -33.87
C SER A 366 2.59 -6.11 -34.45
N ALA A 367 1.43 -6.33 -35.07
CA ALA A 367 0.59 -5.24 -35.58
C ALA A 367 0.21 -4.24 -34.46
N GLY A 368 0.38 -2.95 -34.74
CA GLY A 368 0.13 -1.85 -33.80
C GLY A 368 1.08 -1.78 -32.60
N ALA A 369 2.19 -2.52 -32.61
CA ALA A 369 3.16 -2.52 -31.52
C ALA A 369 3.98 -1.21 -31.46
N LEU A 370 4.27 -0.73 -30.25
CA LEU A 370 5.15 0.40 -30.00
C LEU A 370 6.28 -0.02 -29.04
N ALA A 371 7.52 0.03 -29.51
CA ALA A 371 8.72 -0.19 -28.70
C ALA A 371 9.62 1.05 -28.72
N LEU A 372 9.77 1.70 -27.58
CA LEU A 372 10.55 2.93 -27.43
C LEU A 372 11.57 2.80 -26.29
N GLY A 373 12.85 2.82 -26.64
CA GLY A 373 13.97 2.68 -25.70
C GLY A 373 14.95 1.58 -26.09
N ASP A 374 16.18 1.67 -25.59
CA ASP A 374 17.22 0.64 -25.79
C ASP A 374 16.69 -0.73 -25.37
N THR A 375 16.77 -1.71 -26.26
CA THR A 375 16.26 -3.08 -26.09
C THR A 375 14.78 -3.19 -25.67
N ALA A 376 13.96 -2.15 -25.88
CA ALA A 376 12.52 -2.23 -25.64
C ALA A 376 11.89 -3.27 -26.60
N SER A 377 10.99 -4.12 -26.10
CA SER A 377 10.46 -5.25 -26.86
C SER A 377 8.96 -5.41 -26.69
N VAL A 378 8.27 -5.60 -27.81
CA VAL A 378 6.90 -6.09 -27.85
C VAL A 378 6.94 -7.48 -28.46
N ALA A 379 6.55 -8.48 -27.68
CA ALA A 379 6.61 -9.88 -28.08
C ALA A 379 5.74 -10.14 -29.32
N ALA A 380 6.09 -11.14 -30.14
CA ALA A 380 5.43 -11.39 -31.43
C ALA A 380 3.91 -11.67 -31.33
N ALA A 381 3.43 -12.19 -30.20
CA ALA A 381 2.01 -12.42 -29.92
C ALA A 381 1.28 -11.20 -29.30
N ALA A 382 2.03 -10.16 -28.89
CA ALA A 382 1.51 -8.98 -28.21
C ALA A 382 1.03 -7.92 -29.21
N THR A 383 -0.02 -8.23 -29.98
CA THR A 383 -0.65 -7.24 -30.88
C THR A 383 -1.09 -6.00 -30.08
N LYS A 384 -0.79 -4.81 -30.60
CA LYS A 384 -1.05 -3.52 -29.93
C LYS A 384 -0.36 -3.37 -28.57
N GLY A 385 0.67 -4.16 -28.28
CA GLY A 385 1.48 -4.02 -27.08
C GLY A 385 2.34 -2.76 -27.12
N VAL A 386 2.60 -2.18 -25.95
CA VAL A 386 3.36 -0.94 -25.79
C VAL A 386 4.47 -1.15 -24.78
N ALA A 387 5.72 -0.99 -25.21
CA ALA A 387 6.91 -1.02 -24.36
C ALA A 387 7.59 0.36 -24.38
N LEU A 388 7.58 1.04 -23.24
CA LEU A 388 8.08 2.40 -23.07
C LEU A 388 9.18 2.44 -22.00
N GLY A 389 10.44 2.41 -22.43
CA GLY A 389 11.61 2.45 -21.55
C GLY A 389 12.67 1.43 -21.97
N ALA A 390 13.92 1.67 -21.57
CA ALA A 390 15.01 0.75 -21.85
C ALA A 390 14.74 -0.62 -21.20
N GLY A 391 14.82 -1.71 -21.97
CA GLY A 391 14.50 -3.06 -21.51
C GLY A 391 13.03 -3.31 -21.15
N ALA A 392 12.11 -2.39 -21.44
CA ALA A 392 10.68 -2.62 -21.23
C ALA A 392 10.18 -3.74 -22.15
N ALA A 393 9.39 -4.68 -21.62
CA ALA A 393 8.90 -5.84 -22.35
C ALA A 393 7.38 -6.02 -22.20
N ALA A 394 6.64 -5.79 -23.28
CA ALA A 394 5.21 -6.09 -23.35
C ALA A 394 5.00 -7.47 -23.98
N ASN A 395 4.49 -8.42 -23.18
CA ASN A 395 4.44 -9.84 -23.55
C ASN A 395 3.06 -10.31 -24.03
N ASN A 396 1.98 -9.59 -23.72
CA ASN A 396 0.61 -9.97 -24.10
C ASN A 396 -0.08 -8.85 -24.90
N ALA A 397 -1.16 -9.21 -25.61
CA ALA A 397 -1.89 -8.29 -26.46
C ALA A 397 -2.50 -7.13 -25.65
N ASN A 398 -2.40 -5.91 -26.18
CA ASN A 398 -2.87 -4.65 -25.56
C ASN A 398 -2.18 -4.27 -24.24
N ASP A 399 -1.16 -5.00 -23.79
CA ASP A 399 -0.43 -4.66 -22.57
C ASP A 399 0.43 -3.40 -22.74
N VAL A 400 0.69 -2.74 -21.61
CA VAL A 400 1.64 -1.62 -21.53
C VAL A 400 2.71 -1.92 -20.50
N ALA A 401 3.96 -2.08 -20.93
CA ALA A 401 5.14 -2.05 -20.07
C ALA A 401 5.67 -0.61 -20.00
N LEU A 402 5.49 0.05 -18.84
CA LEU A 402 5.81 1.45 -18.63
C LEU A 402 6.99 1.61 -17.67
N GLY A 403 8.10 2.13 -18.18
CA GLY A 403 9.35 2.35 -17.45
C GLY A 403 10.43 1.34 -17.81
N ALA A 404 11.69 1.70 -17.50
CA ALA A 404 12.84 0.85 -17.80
C ALA A 404 12.73 -0.51 -17.08
N ASN A 405 13.01 -1.60 -17.79
CA ASN A 405 12.91 -2.99 -17.30
C ASN A 405 11.52 -3.38 -16.77
N SER A 406 10.45 -2.63 -17.11
CA SER A 406 9.09 -3.06 -16.80
C SER A 406 8.72 -4.24 -17.68
N VAL A 407 8.06 -5.25 -17.11
CA VAL A 407 7.67 -6.47 -17.82
C VAL A 407 6.19 -6.71 -17.56
N THR A 408 5.41 -6.94 -18.61
CA THR A 408 4.00 -7.33 -18.44
C THR A 408 3.87 -8.84 -18.27
N ALA A 409 2.90 -9.23 -17.46
CA ALA A 409 2.45 -10.61 -17.26
C ALA A 409 0.99 -10.73 -17.71
N ALA A 410 0.47 -11.96 -17.82
CA ALA A 410 -0.94 -12.16 -18.13
C ALA A 410 -1.85 -11.42 -17.13
N SER A 411 -3.00 -10.94 -17.60
CA SER A 411 -3.98 -10.31 -16.70
C SER A 411 -4.43 -11.29 -15.61
N ASN A 412 -4.68 -10.77 -14.40
CA ASN A 412 -5.02 -11.58 -13.23
C ASN A 412 -6.46 -11.30 -12.77
N PRO A 413 -7.47 -12.06 -13.27
CA PRO A 413 -8.86 -11.91 -12.86
C PRO A 413 -9.04 -12.12 -11.36
N THR A 414 -9.57 -11.11 -10.66
CA THR A 414 -9.87 -11.19 -9.22
C THR A 414 -11.31 -10.73 -9.00
N ALA A 415 -12.25 -11.67 -8.99
CA ALA A 415 -13.68 -11.36 -8.93
C ALA A 415 -14.18 -11.06 -7.51
N THR A 416 -13.52 -11.59 -6.48
CA THR A 416 -13.97 -11.52 -5.09
C THR A 416 -12.80 -11.49 -4.11
N GLY A 417 -13.11 -11.12 -2.86
CA GLY A 417 -12.23 -11.33 -1.71
C GLY A 417 -13.04 -11.52 -0.42
N THR A 418 -12.48 -12.24 0.55
CA THR A 418 -13.18 -12.59 1.79
C THR A 418 -12.62 -11.77 2.96
N ILE A 419 -13.48 -11.06 3.68
CA ILE A 419 -13.14 -10.30 4.89
C ILE A 419 -14.04 -10.81 6.01
N GLY A 420 -13.45 -11.32 7.10
CA GLY A 420 -14.22 -11.84 8.24
C GLY A 420 -15.18 -13.00 7.90
N GLY A 421 -14.84 -13.82 6.89
CA GLY A 421 -15.68 -14.91 6.39
C GLY A 421 -16.79 -14.50 5.41
N VAL A 422 -16.99 -13.19 5.19
CA VAL A 422 -17.95 -12.68 4.20
C VAL A 422 -17.23 -12.41 2.87
N THR A 423 -17.82 -12.88 1.77
CA THR A 423 -17.27 -12.67 0.42
C THR A 423 -17.82 -11.38 -0.18
N TYR A 424 -16.93 -10.54 -0.70
CA TYR A 424 -17.24 -9.29 -1.37
C TYR A 424 -16.90 -9.41 -2.86
N ASN A 425 -17.80 -8.95 -3.72
CA ASN A 425 -17.57 -8.86 -5.15
C ASN A 425 -16.78 -7.59 -5.50
N TYR A 426 -15.83 -7.70 -6.42
CA TYR A 426 -15.07 -6.57 -6.95
C TYR A 426 -15.53 -6.21 -8.36
N ALA A 427 -15.54 -4.91 -8.67
CA ALA A 427 -15.70 -4.44 -10.03
C ALA A 427 -14.45 -4.78 -10.86
N GLY A 428 -14.60 -4.91 -12.18
CA GLY A 428 -13.47 -5.20 -13.07
C GLY A 428 -12.93 -6.64 -12.96
N ALA A 429 -13.77 -7.60 -12.56
CA ALA A 429 -13.39 -9.00 -12.31
C ALA A 429 -12.62 -9.70 -13.44
N ALA A 430 -12.77 -9.27 -14.69
CA ALA A 430 -12.15 -9.86 -15.89
C ALA A 430 -11.32 -8.82 -16.68
N PRO A 431 -10.14 -8.42 -16.21
CA PRO A 431 -9.26 -7.53 -16.95
C PRO A 431 -8.74 -8.22 -18.23
N THR A 432 -8.70 -7.49 -19.34
CA THR A 432 -8.24 -8.02 -20.64
C THR A 432 -6.75 -7.82 -20.92
N SER A 433 -6.10 -6.91 -20.18
CA SER A 433 -4.69 -6.53 -20.32
C SER A 433 -4.20 -5.88 -19.04
N VAL A 434 -2.90 -5.62 -18.95
CA VAL A 434 -2.29 -4.94 -17.80
C VAL A 434 -1.40 -3.76 -18.22
N VAL A 435 -1.31 -2.77 -17.33
CA VAL A 435 -0.23 -1.79 -17.33
C VAL A 435 0.76 -2.21 -16.25
N SER A 436 1.93 -2.68 -16.65
CA SER A 436 3.01 -2.98 -15.71
C SER A 436 3.94 -1.78 -15.58
N VAL A 437 4.14 -1.31 -14.36
CA VAL A 437 5.07 -0.23 -14.02
C VAL A 437 6.39 -0.76 -13.47
N GLY A 438 6.67 -2.05 -13.57
CA GLY A 438 7.86 -2.68 -13.00
C GLY A 438 7.99 -4.14 -13.39
N ALA A 439 8.80 -4.88 -12.64
CA ALA A 439 8.90 -6.33 -12.74
C ALA A 439 8.85 -6.93 -11.34
N ALA A 440 8.69 -8.25 -11.23
CA ALA A 440 8.72 -8.93 -9.92
C ALA A 440 10.07 -8.66 -9.22
N GLY A 441 10.02 -8.15 -7.99
CA GLY A 441 11.20 -7.72 -7.23
C GLY A 441 11.76 -6.35 -7.63
N ALA A 442 11.11 -5.65 -8.55
CA ALA A 442 11.45 -4.31 -9.02
C ALA A 442 10.17 -3.44 -9.13
N GLU A 443 9.33 -3.49 -8.09
CA GLU A 443 8.08 -2.74 -8.00
C GLU A 443 8.32 -1.23 -7.86
N ARG A 444 7.38 -0.42 -8.36
CA ARG A 444 7.44 1.05 -8.27
C ARG A 444 6.27 1.60 -7.49
N GLN A 445 6.53 2.66 -6.73
CA GLN A 445 5.47 3.46 -6.13
C GLN A 445 4.73 4.26 -7.20
N ILE A 446 3.39 4.29 -7.12
CA ILE A 446 2.56 5.20 -7.92
C ILE A 446 2.16 6.37 -7.02
N THR A 447 2.73 7.54 -7.26
CA THR A 447 2.52 8.74 -6.45
C THR A 447 1.62 9.75 -7.16
N ASN A 448 1.07 10.72 -6.42
CA ASN A 448 0.16 11.76 -6.93
C ASN A 448 -1.16 11.21 -7.50
N VAL A 449 -1.67 10.14 -6.89
CA VAL A 449 -2.97 9.54 -7.22
C VAL A 449 -4.07 10.29 -6.46
N ALA A 450 -4.95 10.97 -7.19
CA ALA A 450 -6.16 11.56 -6.61
C ALA A 450 -7.08 10.48 -6.00
N ALA A 451 -7.97 10.87 -5.09
CA ALA A 451 -8.86 9.90 -4.45
C ALA A 451 -9.78 9.23 -5.47
N GLY A 452 -9.76 7.90 -5.54
CA GLY A 452 -10.64 7.11 -6.39
C GLY A 452 -12.08 7.11 -5.85
N ARG A 453 -13.07 6.86 -6.69
CA ARG A 453 -14.45 6.71 -6.21
C ARG A 453 -14.58 5.43 -5.38
N VAL A 454 -15.24 5.51 -4.23
CA VAL A 454 -15.51 4.35 -3.35
C VAL A 454 -16.97 3.94 -3.52
N THR A 455 -17.26 3.19 -4.59
CA THR A 455 -18.60 2.69 -4.93
C THR A 455 -18.51 1.24 -5.45
N ALA A 456 -19.63 0.50 -5.48
CA ALA A 456 -19.66 -0.92 -5.87
C ALA A 456 -19.22 -1.19 -7.31
N THR A 457 -19.22 -0.19 -8.19
CA THR A 457 -18.88 -0.31 -9.61
C THR A 457 -17.55 0.36 -9.97
N SER A 458 -16.82 0.93 -8.98
CA SER A 458 -15.59 1.67 -9.23
C SER A 458 -14.41 0.77 -9.59
N THR A 459 -13.65 1.16 -10.61
CA THR A 459 -12.37 0.54 -11.00
C THR A 459 -11.20 1.52 -10.84
N ASP A 460 -11.38 2.58 -10.04
CA ASP A 460 -10.36 3.59 -9.78
C ASP A 460 -9.31 3.07 -8.79
N ALA A 461 -8.06 3.53 -8.91
CA ALA A 461 -7.04 3.27 -7.91
C ALA A 461 -7.37 4.00 -6.59
N ILE A 462 -7.19 3.30 -5.46
CA ILE A 462 -7.36 3.87 -4.11
C ILE A 462 -6.02 4.44 -3.63
N ASN A 463 -6.01 5.69 -3.19
CA ASN A 463 -4.81 6.30 -2.61
C ASN A 463 -4.70 6.05 -1.09
N GLY A 464 -3.52 6.33 -0.51
CA GLY A 464 -3.27 6.09 0.91
C GLY A 464 -4.20 6.84 1.87
N SER A 465 -4.67 8.04 1.52
CA SER A 465 -5.57 8.83 2.38
C SER A 465 -6.95 8.20 2.54
N GLN A 466 -7.45 7.53 1.50
CA GLN A 466 -8.74 6.82 1.55
C GLN A 466 -8.66 5.59 2.43
N LEU A 467 -7.59 4.79 2.29
CA LEU A 467 -7.36 3.64 3.15
C LEU A 467 -7.17 4.06 4.61
N PHE A 468 -6.45 5.16 4.84
CA PHE A 468 -6.28 5.74 6.18
C PHE A 468 -7.61 6.18 6.80
N ALA A 469 -8.51 6.81 6.02
CA ALA A 469 -9.85 7.18 6.49
C ALA A 469 -10.66 5.95 6.93
N THR A 470 -10.63 4.87 6.15
CA THR A 470 -11.28 3.60 6.53
C THR A 470 -10.69 3.00 7.81
N ASN A 471 -9.36 2.97 7.93
CA ASN A 471 -8.69 2.47 9.15
C ASN A 471 -9.05 3.31 10.38
N THR A 472 -9.18 4.63 10.23
CA THR A 472 -9.61 5.53 11.30
C THR A 472 -11.04 5.24 11.75
N ALA A 473 -11.95 4.96 10.80
CA ALA A 473 -13.32 4.57 11.10
C ALA A 473 -13.37 3.22 11.84
N ILE A 474 -12.56 2.23 11.44
CA ILE A 474 -12.47 0.92 12.10
C ILE A 474 -11.91 1.06 13.52
N ASN A 475 -10.85 1.86 13.72
CA ASN A 475 -10.29 2.11 15.05
C ASN A 475 -11.30 2.77 15.99
N SER A 476 -12.09 3.71 15.46
CA SER A 476 -13.19 4.34 16.20
C SER A 476 -14.24 3.30 16.62
N LEU A 477 -14.66 2.44 15.67
CA LEU A 477 -15.63 1.38 15.95
C LEU A 477 -15.10 0.40 17.00
N SER A 478 -13.85 -0.06 16.87
CA SER A 478 -13.21 -0.95 17.85
C SER A 478 -13.20 -0.34 19.26
N THR A 479 -12.85 0.94 19.37
CA THR A 479 -12.84 1.67 20.64
C THR A 479 -14.25 1.79 21.22
N SER A 480 -15.25 2.20 20.42
CA SER A 480 -16.64 2.32 20.85
C SER A 480 -17.24 0.98 21.29
N THR A 481 -16.96 -0.10 20.58
CA THR A 481 -17.42 -1.44 20.97
C THR A 481 -16.75 -1.91 22.26
N SER A 482 -15.45 -1.69 22.42
CA SER A 482 -14.72 -2.06 23.66
C SER A 482 -15.25 -1.30 24.87
N THR A 483 -15.45 0.02 24.76
CA THR A 483 -15.98 0.84 25.86
C THR A 483 -17.44 0.50 26.17
N GLY A 484 -18.27 0.29 25.15
CA GLY A 484 -19.65 -0.15 25.32
C GLY A 484 -19.75 -1.49 26.05
N LEU A 485 -18.95 -2.48 25.64
CA LEU A 485 -18.89 -3.78 26.32
C LEU A 485 -18.39 -3.66 27.75
N SER A 486 -17.33 -2.89 27.99
CA SER A 486 -16.78 -2.67 29.34
C SER A 486 -17.80 -2.02 30.28
N THR A 487 -18.58 -1.08 29.77
CA THR A 487 -19.67 -0.42 30.51
C THR A 487 -20.79 -1.42 30.82
N ALA A 488 -21.19 -2.24 29.84
CA ALA A 488 -22.18 -3.28 30.04
C ALA A 488 -21.73 -4.30 31.11
N THR A 489 -20.49 -4.79 31.03
CA THR A 489 -19.89 -5.70 32.03
C THR A 489 -19.87 -5.06 33.42
N SER A 490 -19.53 -3.77 33.52
CA SER A 490 -19.53 -3.03 34.79
C SER A 490 -20.94 -2.93 35.37
N SER A 491 -21.94 -2.55 34.55
CA SER A 491 -23.34 -2.50 34.96
C SER A 491 -23.88 -3.85 35.41
N ILE A 492 -23.53 -4.94 34.71
CA ILE A 492 -23.88 -6.31 35.10
C ILE A 492 -23.26 -6.68 36.44
N THR A 493 -21.98 -6.33 36.66
CA THR A 493 -21.28 -6.58 37.93
C THR A 493 -21.92 -5.80 39.08
N SER A 494 -22.27 -4.54 38.85
CA SER A 494 -23.00 -3.71 39.82
C SER A 494 -24.39 -4.27 40.12
N LEU A 495 -25.14 -4.69 39.09
CA LEU A 495 -26.46 -5.28 39.28
C LEU A 495 -26.37 -6.62 40.01
N SER A 496 -25.37 -7.45 39.68
CA SER A 496 -25.07 -8.71 40.39
C SER A 496 -24.76 -8.45 41.87
N THR A 497 -23.95 -7.44 42.17
CA THR A 497 -23.62 -7.03 43.54
C THR A 497 -24.88 -6.55 44.28
N SER A 498 -25.66 -5.63 43.69
CA SER A 498 -26.90 -5.09 44.27
C SER A 498 -27.97 -6.16 44.47
N ALA A 499 -28.14 -7.09 43.53
CA ALA A 499 -29.07 -8.21 43.68
C ALA A 499 -28.62 -9.15 44.81
N SER A 500 -27.32 -9.43 44.90
CA SER A 500 -26.75 -10.28 45.95
C SER A 500 -26.97 -9.66 47.34
N THR A 501 -26.71 -8.36 47.49
CA THR A 501 -26.93 -7.65 48.77
C THR A 501 -28.41 -7.57 49.12
N ALA A 502 -29.29 -7.30 48.14
CA ALA A 502 -30.74 -7.29 48.36
C ALA A 502 -31.29 -8.66 48.79
N ILE A 503 -30.79 -9.76 48.20
CA ILE A 503 -31.18 -11.12 48.59
C ILE A 503 -30.70 -11.44 50.03
N VAL A 504 -29.48 -11.04 50.40
CA VAL A 504 -28.97 -11.21 51.78
C VAL A 504 -29.82 -10.42 52.76
N ALA A 505 -30.16 -9.17 52.46
CA ALA A 505 -31.01 -8.34 53.31
C ALA A 505 -32.46 -8.85 53.44
N ALA A 506 -33.02 -9.45 52.38
CA ALA A 506 -34.36 -10.02 52.40
C ALA A 506 -34.44 -11.37 53.15
N LYS A 507 -33.30 -12.01 53.45
CA LYS A 507 -33.26 -13.21 54.29
C LYS A 507 -33.29 -12.83 55.76
N THR A 508 -34.50 -12.64 56.31
CA THR A 508 -35.08 -13.29 57.52
C THR A 508 -36.25 -12.46 58.07
N HIS A 509 -37.50 -12.97 57.95
CA HIS A 509 -38.73 -12.36 58.49
C HIS A 509 -39.51 -13.30 59.44
N TYR A 510 -38.92 -14.41 59.89
CA TYR A 510 -39.60 -15.31 60.83
C TYR A 510 -39.61 -14.79 62.29
N TYR A 511 -38.92 -13.69 62.58
CA TYR A 511 -38.98 -12.97 63.85
C TYR A 511 -38.93 -11.46 63.55
N SER A 512 -39.93 -10.68 63.97
CA SER A 512 -40.00 -9.24 63.73
C SER A 512 -39.76 -8.47 65.02
N VAL A 513 -38.86 -7.49 64.97
CA VAL A 513 -38.52 -6.62 66.09
C VAL A 513 -38.77 -5.18 65.63
N ASN A 514 -39.69 -4.47 66.31
CA ASN A 514 -39.97 -3.06 66.04
C ASN A 514 -38.97 -2.19 66.83
N ASP A 515 -38.05 -1.52 66.14
CA ASP A 515 -37.03 -0.63 66.70
C ASP A 515 -37.45 0.86 66.72
N ASN A 516 -38.73 1.14 66.51
CA ASN A 516 -39.32 2.47 66.44
C ASN A 516 -38.76 3.33 65.27
N GLY A 517 -38.31 2.70 64.19
CA GLY A 517 -37.91 3.36 62.95
C GLY A 517 -36.47 3.86 62.92
N THR A 518 -35.67 3.55 63.95
CA THR A 518 -34.23 3.88 64.01
C THR A 518 -33.45 2.62 64.35
N GLN A 519 -32.49 2.28 63.47
CA GLN A 519 -31.66 1.08 63.62
C GLN A 519 -30.93 1.11 64.98
N GLN A 520 -31.18 0.09 65.80
CA GLN A 520 -30.53 -0.14 67.08
C GLN A 520 -29.72 -1.46 67.05
N GLY A 521 -29.09 -1.86 68.16
CA GLY A 521 -28.32 -3.12 68.22
C GLY A 521 -29.15 -4.36 67.89
N ASN A 522 -28.49 -5.46 67.48
CA ASN A 522 -29.13 -6.71 67.03
C ASN A 522 -30.09 -6.55 65.83
N TYR A 523 -29.98 -5.45 65.06
CA TYR A 523 -30.76 -5.23 63.84
C TYR A 523 -30.49 -6.30 62.76
N ASN A 524 -29.27 -6.83 62.72
CA ASN A 524 -28.85 -7.90 61.80
C ASN A 524 -29.08 -9.30 62.37
N ASN A 525 -29.77 -9.45 63.51
CA ASN A 525 -29.89 -10.71 64.26
C ASN A 525 -28.52 -11.32 64.67
N ASP A 526 -27.51 -10.49 64.90
CA ASP A 526 -26.14 -10.84 65.26
C ASP A 526 -25.86 -10.85 66.78
N GLY A 527 -26.89 -10.61 67.59
CA GLY A 527 -26.79 -10.60 69.06
C GLY A 527 -26.52 -11.97 69.69
N ALA A 528 -26.76 -13.07 68.96
CA ALA A 528 -26.49 -14.44 69.39
C ALA A 528 -25.03 -14.82 69.12
N THR A 529 -24.12 -14.33 69.95
CA THR A 529 -22.67 -14.49 69.77
C THR A 529 -22.09 -15.71 70.48
N GLY A 530 -22.79 -16.25 71.48
CA GLY A 530 -22.40 -17.50 72.13
C GLY A 530 -22.76 -18.73 71.29
N ALA A 531 -21.98 -19.81 71.39
CA ALA A 531 -22.29 -21.06 70.71
C ALA A 531 -23.65 -21.62 71.19
N ASN A 532 -24.53 -22.02 70.27
CA ASN A 532 -25.89 -22.50 70.55
C ASN A 532 -26.79 -21.50 71.32
N SER A 533 -26.57 -20.19 71.15
CA SER A 533 -27.34 -19.14 71.83
C SER A 533 -28.55 -18.62 71.02
N LEU A 534 -29.46 -17.92 71.69
CA LEU A 534 -30.62 -17.25 71.09
C LEU A 534 -30.68 -15.79 71.56
N ALA A 535 -30.63 -14.82 70.64
CA ALA A 535 -30.85 -13.40 70.95
C ALA A 535 -32.02 -12.84 70.13
N ALA A 536 -33.08 -12.41 70.81
CA ALA A 536 -34.33 -11.99 70.17
C ALA A 536 -34.86 -10.68 70.79
N GLY A 537 -34.73 -9.55 70.07
CA GLY A 537 -35.17 -8.23 70.52
C GLY A 537 -34.18 -7.11 70.20
N VAL A 538 -34.64 -5.85 70.31
CA VAL A 538 -33.81 -4.65 70.05
C VAL A 538 -32.65 -4.61 71.03
N ALA A 539 -31.41 -4.62 70.55
CA ALA A 539 -30.20 -4.65 71.38
C ALA A 539 -30.08 -5.86 72.32
N ALA A 540 -30.79 -6.96 72.05
CA ALA A 540 -30.61 -8.21 72.78
C ALA A 540 -29.22 -8.81 72.50
N SER A 541 -28.53 -9.32 73.52
CA SER A 541 -27.20 -9.92 73.41
C SER A 541 -27.10 -11.20 74.23
N ALA A 542 -26.91 -12.33 73.54
CA ALA A 542 -26.70 -13.64 74.11
C ALA A 542 -25.26 -14.10 73.81
N SER A 543 -24.30 -13.68 74.61
CA SER A 543 -22.86 -13.96 74.40
C SER A 543 -22.33 -15.20 75.13
N GLY A 544 -23.10 -15.73 76.09
CA GLY A 544 -22.80 -16.99 76.75
C GLY A 544 -23.06 -18.24 75.89
N VAL A 545 -22.31 -19.32 76.11
CA VAL A 545 -22.59 -20.64 75.49
C VAL A 545 -23.95 -21.15 75.93
N SER A 546 -24.80 -21.57 74.99
CA SER A 546 -26.18 -22.03 75.25
C SER A 546 -27.04 -21.01 76.00
N SER A 547 -26.78 -19.71 75.82
CA SER A 547 -27.53 -18.65 76.50
C SER A 547 -28.75 -18.17 75.70
N ILE A 548 -29.72 -17.56 76.39
CA ILE A 548 -30.96 -17.04 75.82
C ILE A 548 -31.13 -15.59 76.26
N ALA A 549 -31.25 -14.64 75.33
CA ALA A 549 -31.57 -13.25 75.60
C ALA A 549 -32.79 -12.82 74.78
N ILE A 550 -33.93 -12.56 75.42
CA ILE A 550 -35.19 -12.22 74.76
C ILE A 550 -35.76 -10.94 75.37
N GLY A 551 -35.96 -9.90 74.56
CA GLY A 551 -36.45 -8.58 75.00
C GLY A 551 -35.51 -7.44 74.62
N LYS A 552 -36.00 -6.19 74.71
CA LYS A 552 -35.19 -5.01 74.38
C LYS A 552 -34.06 -4.86 75.42
N GLY A 553 -32.80 -4.85 74.98
CA GLY A 553 -31.63 -4.73 75.84
C GLY A 553 -31.37 -5.92 76.76
N ALA A 554 -32.01 -7.08 76.53
CA ALA A 554 -31.76 -8.28 77.32
C ALA A 554 -30.31 -8.77 77.12
N LEU A 555 -29.61 -9.10 78.20
CA LEU A 555 -28.19 -9.47 78.19
C LEU A 555 -27.97 -10.81 78.91
N ALA A 556 -27.60 -11.86 78.18
CA ALA A 556 -27.24 -13.17 78.70
C ALA A 556 -25.77 -13.51 78.38
N SER A 557 -24.87 -13.16 79.31
CA SER A 557 -23.43 -13.03 79.03
C SER A 557 -22.57 -14.24 79.41
N ASN A 558 -23.11 -15.20 80.17
CA ASN A 558 -22.37 -16.37 80.64
C ASN A 558 -23.06 -17.70 80.25
N GLN A 559 -22.35 -18.81 80.42
CA GLN A 559 -22.82 -20.13 79.99
C GLN A 559 -24.19 -20.47 80.59
N SER A 560 -25.12 -20.96 79.76
CA SER A 560 -26.49 -21.33 80.11
C SER A 560 -27.31 -20.22 80.79
N ALA A 561 -26.91 -18.95 80.67
CA ALA A 561 -27.65 -17.82 81.20
C ALA A 561 -28.92 -17.55 80.37
N SER A 562 -30.01 -17.18 81.03
CA SER A 562 -31.29 -16.85 80.39
C SER A 562 -31.80 -15.50 80.88
N ALA A 563 -31.79 -14.49 80.02
CA ALA A 563 -32.36 -13.17 80.25
C ALA A 563 -33.62 -12.98 79.41
N LEU A 564 -34.78 -12.81 80.03
CA LEU A 564 -36.07 -12.71 79.35
C LEU A 564 -36.87 -11.52 79.92
N GLY A 565 -36.93 -10.41 79.18
CA GLY A 565 -37.55 -9.14 79.58
C GLY A 565 -36.78 -7.92 79.07
N ASP A 566 -37.39 -6.73 79.11
CA ASP A 566 -36.68 -5.49 78.79
C ASP A 566 -35.60 -5.22 79.83
N SER A 567 -34.37 -4.99 79.36
CA SER A 567 -33.18 -4.73 80.17
C SER A 567 -32.85 -5.82 81.21
N ALA A 568 -33.37 -7.04 81.03
CA ALA A 568 -33.05 -8.19 81.88
C ALA A 568 -31.58 -8.60 81.67
N THR A 569 -30.84 -8.82 82.75
CA THR A 569 -29.42 -9.14 82.73
C THR A 569 -29.16 -10.45 83.48
N ALA A 570 -28.79 -11.50 82.75
CA ALA A 570 -28.28 -12.76 83.29
C ALA A 570 -26.77 -12.84 83.04
N SER A 571 -25.98 -12.44 84.04
CA SER A 571 -24.52 -12.46 84.01
C SER A 571 -23.91 -13.52 84.91
N GLY A 572 -24.71 -14.30 85.65
CA GLY A 572 -24.26 -15.53 86.29
C GLY A 572 -24.25 -16.73 85.34
N THR A 573 -23.32 -17.67 85.50
CA THR A 573 -23.38 -18.97 84.80
C THR A 573 -24.62 -19.74 85.26
N GLY A 574 -25.48 -20.18 84.34
CA GLY A 574 -26.77 -20.80 84.64
C GLY A 574 -27.77 -19.85 85.30
N GLY A 575 -27.56 -18.54 85.23
CA GLY A 575 -28.45 -17.54 85.83
C GLY A 575 -29.74 -17.35 85.03
N LEU A 576 -30.88 -17.19 85.71
CA LEU A 576 -32.18 -16.85 85.10
C LEU A 576 -32.61 -15.46 85.54
N ALA A 577 -32.76 -14.52 84.61
CA ALA A 577 -33.32 -13.18 84.85
C ALA A 577 -34.62 -13.01 84.06
N LEU A 578 -35.76 -13.08 84.75
CA LEU A 578 -37.09 -12.99 84.16
C LEU A 578 -37.80 -11.70 84.60
N GLY A 579 -38.06 -10.80 83.64
CA GLY A 579 -38.81 -9.56 83.81
C GLY A 579 -37.98 -8.28 83.69
N PHE A 580 -38.64 -7.11 83.81
CA PHE A 580 -38.05 -5.80 83.51
C PHE A 580 -36.87 -5.45 84.44
N GLY A 581 -35.72 -5.12 83.87
CA GLY A 581 -34.55 -4.60 84.61
C GLY A 581 -34.01 -5.54 85.68
N THR A 582 -34.26 -6.85 85.57
CA THR A 582 -33.81 -7.86 86.53
C THR A 582 -32.32 -8.17 86.36
N VAL A 583 -31.63 -8.52 87.43
CA VAL A 583 -30.18 -8.81 87.41
C VAL A 583 -29.85 -10.11 88.15
N ALA A 584 -29.62 -11.19 87.40
CA ALA A 584 -29.14 -12.48 87.89
C ALA A 584 -27.63 -12.59 87.65
N SER A 585 -26.81 -12.16 88.61
CA SER A 585 -25.35 -12.09 88.48
C SER A 585 -24.60 -13.19 89.24
N GLY A 586 -25.25 -13.85 90.20
CA GLY A 586 -24.66 -14.98 90.92
C GLY A 586 -24.66 -16.27 90.09
N TYR A 587 -23.70 -17.17 90.33
CA TYR A 587 -23.67 -18.51 89.72
C TYR A 587 -24.95 -19.28 90.08
N SER A 588 -25.67 -19.80 89.09
CA SER A 588 -26.98 -20.47 89.22
C SER A 588 -28.03 -19.65 90.00
N SER A 589 -27.97 -18.32 89.90
CA SER A 589 -28.95 -17.43 90.52
C SER A 589 -30.25 -17.35 89.74
N MET A 590 -31.38 -17.12 90.43
CA MET A 590 -32.69 -17.00 89.82
C MET A 590 -33.37 -15.71 90.23
N VAL A 591 -33.84 -14.94 89.25
CA VAL A 591 -34.54 -13.69 89.44
C VAL A 591 -35.84 -13.70 88.66
N ILE A 592 -36.95 -13.42 89.35
CA ILE A 592 -38.28 -13.32 88.75
C ILE A 592 -38.97 -12.07 89.29
N GLY A 593 -39.15 -11.03 88.46
CA GLY A 593 -39.81 -9.80 88.91
C GLY A 593 -39.48 -8.56 88.09
N ASN A 594 -39.56 -7.41 88.73
CA ASN A 594 -39.23 -6.11 88.16
C ASN A 594 -38.13 -5.48 89.03
N THR A 595 -37.02 -5.06 88.41
CA THR A 595 -35.86 -4.43 89.06
C THR A 595 -35.25 -5.25 90.21
N SER A 596 -35.50 -6.55 90.24
CA SER A 596 -35.02 -7.48 91.25
C SER A 596 -33.59 -7.94 90.95
N THR A 597 -32.82 -8.26 91.98
CA THR A 597 -31.40 -8.63 91.84
C THR A 597 -31.06 -9.86 92.68
N ALA A 598 -30.41 -10.84 92.07
CA ALA A 598 -29.78 -11.98 92.76
C ALA A 598 -28.29 -12.00 92.41
N SER A 599 -27.43 -11.68 93.38
CA SER A 599 -25.97 -11.61 93.19
C SER A 599 -25.21 -12.73 93.89
N GLY A 600 -25.82 -13.40 94.87
CA GLY A 600 -25.21 -14.53 95.54
C GLY A 600 -25.24 -15.80 94.70
N GLN A 601 -24.27 -16.71 94.90
CA GLN A 601 -24.31 -18.05 94.31
C GLN A 601 -25.55 -18.82 94.79
N GLY A 602 -26.32 -19.41 93.88
CA GLY A 602 -27.56 -20.15 94.17
C GLY A 602 -28.66 -19.30 94.82
N SER A 603 -28.56 -17.97 94.73
CA SER A 603 -29.52 -17.06 95.35
C SER A 603 -30.78 -16.90 94.49
N VAL A 604 -31.91 -16.63 95.15
CA VAL A 604 -33.22 -16.51 94.49
C VAL A 604 -33.87 -15.18 94.91
N ALA A 605 -34.16 -14.30 93.95
CA ALA A 605 -34.89 -13.05 94.17
C ALA A 605 -36.21 -13.07 93.38
N MET A 606 -37.34 -13.13 94.07
CA MET A 606 -38.67 -13.13 93.46
C MET A 606 -39.53 -11.97 93.98
N GLY A 607 -40.11 -11.18 93.08
CA GLY A 607 -40.95 -10.01 93.40
C GLY A 607 -40.24 -8.66 93.13
N THR A 608 -41.01 -7.58 92.96
CA THR A 608 -40.51 -6.26 92.57
C THR A 608 -39.46 -5.72 93.54
N GLY A 609 -38.26 -5.39 93.07
CA GLY A 609 -37.17 -4.85 93.89
C GLY A 609 -36.61 -5.82 94.94
N ALA A 610 -36.89 -7.12 94.82
CA ALA A 610 -36.32 -8.13 95.71
C ALA A 610 -34.80 -8.23 95.51
N GLN A 611 -34.04 -8.39 96.60
CA GLN A 611 -32.58 -8.39 96.60
C GLN A 611 -32.05 -9.61 97.38
N ALA A 612 -31.53 -10.60 96.67
CA ALA A 612 -30.86 -11.75 97.24
C ALA A 612 -29.33 -11.61 97.01
N ILE A 613 -28.65 -11.02 97.99
CA ILE A 613 -27.30 -10.49 97.79
C ILE A 613 -26.22 -11.53 98.11
N ALA A 614 -26.44 -12.35 99.14
CA ALA A 614 -25.46 -13.31 99.64
C ALA A 614 -25.70 -14.74 99.11
N ASN A 615 -24.67 -15.59 99.23
CA ASN A 615 -24.73 -16.97 98.75
C ASN A 615 -25.85 -17.77 99.43
N GLY A 616 -26.66 -18.47 98.64
CA GLY A 616 -27.81 -19.23 99.10
C GLY A 616 -28.94 -18.40 99.70
N ALA A 617 -28.95 -17.07 99.49
CA ALA A 617 -29.99 -16.20 100.01
C ALA A 617 -31.29 -16.27 99.17
N TYR A 618 -32.44 -16.24 99.82
CA TYR A 618 -33.76 -16.28 99.19
C TYR A 618 -34.55 -15.02 99.59
N ALA A 619 -34.75 -14.09 98.66
CA ALA A 619 -35.58 -12.90 98.83
C ALA A 619 -36.89 -13.06 98.06
N LEU A 620 -37.97 -13.39 98.76
CA LEU A 620 -39.26 -13.77 98.20
C LEU A 620 -40.34 -12.75 98.61
N GLY A 621 -40.59 -11.73 97.79
CA GLY A 621 -41.60 -10.69 98.02
C GLY A 621 -41.15 -9.33 97.53
N SER A 622 -42.09 -8.41 97.35
CA SER A 622 -41.78 -7.03 96.93
C SER A 622 -40.86 -6.35 97.96
N SER A 623 -39.71 -5.85 97.52
CA SER A 623 -38.67 -5.21 98.36
C SER A 623 -38.11 -6.13 99.47
N ALA A 624 -38.26 -7.44 99.35
CA ALA A 624 -37.60 -8.40 100.24
C ALA A 624 -36.08 -8.32 100.05
N THR A 625 -35.33 -8.32 101.15
CA THR A 625 -33.86 -8.22 101.13
C THR A 625 -33.26 -9.35 101.96
N ALA A 626 -32.57 -10.26 101.30
CA ALA A 626 -31.81 -11.34 101.93
C ALA A 626 -30.31 -11.08 101.70
N SER A 627 -29.63 -10.55 102.71
CA SER A 627 -28.21 -10.15 102.64
C SER A 627 -27.28 -11.00 103.51
N GLY A 628 -27.84 -11.90 104.32
CA GLY A 628 -27.08 -12.91 105.06
C GLY A 628 -26.83 -14.16 104.22
N VAL A 629 -25.71 -14.84 104.43
CA VAL A 629 -25.43 -16.13 103.79
C VAL A 629 -26.53 -17.13 104.19
N SER A 630 -27.11 -17.83 103.22
CA SER A 630 -28.22 -18.78 103.44
C SER A 630 -29.43 -18.20 104.18
N SER A 631 -29.69 -16.89 104.04
CA SER A 631 -30.83 -16.24 104.68
C SER A 631 -32.11 -16.32 103.84
N LEU A 632 -33.27 -16.26 104.50
CA LEU A 632 -34.59 -16.28 103.86
C LEU A 632 -35.39 -15.03 104.26
N ALA A 633 -35.60 -14.10 103.34
CA ALA A 633 -36.51 -12.98 103.51
C ALA A 633 -37.78 -13.24 102.68
N ALA A 634 -38.87 -13.68 103.30
CA ALA A 634 -40.13 -13.98 102.61
C ALA A 634 -41.28 -13.10 103.11
N GLY A 635 -41.80 -12.23 102.24
CA GLY A 635 -42.83 -11.24 102.52
C GLY A 635 -42.45 -9.84 102.01
N ILE A 636 -43.41 -8.92 101.98
CA ILE A 636 -43.18 -7.55 101.48
C ILE A 636 -42.28 -6.79 102.47
N ASN A 637 -41.24 -6.13 101.96
CA ASN A 637 -40.31 -5.29 102.74
C ASN A 637 -39.64 -6.04 103.92
N THR A 638 -39.35 -7.33 103.72
CA THR A 638 -38.67 -8.17 104.71
C THR A 638 -37.16 -8.03 104.60
N LYS A 639 -36.44 -8.18 105.72
CA LYS A 639 -34.97 -8.06 105.76
C LYS A 639 -34.34 -9.19 106.57
N ALA A 640 -33.74 -10.15 105.89
CA ALA A 640 -32.95 -11.22 106.51
C ALA A 640 -31.45 -10.94 106.28
N ILE A 641 -30.86 -10.23 107.24
CA ILE A 641 -29.50 -9.67 107.15
C ILE A 641 -28.47 -10.60 107.83
N GLY A 642 -28.84 -11.31 108.89
CA GLY A 642 -27.94 -12.24 109.58
C GLY A 642 -27.69 -13.53 108.79
N GLY A 643 -26.54 -14.18 108.96
CA GLY A 643 -26.27 -15.48 108.35
C GLY A 643 -27.25 -16.54 108.86
N ASN A 644 -27.78 -17.39 107.98
CA ASN A 644 -28.80 -18.40 108.30
C ASN A 644 -30.08 -17.83 108.97
N SER A 645 -30.34 -16.53 108.82
CA SER A 645 -31.53 -15.88 109.38
C SER A 645 -32.77 -16.07 108.50
N ALA A 646 -33.95 -16.01 109.09
CA ALA A 646 -35.22 -16.04 108.38
C ALA A 646 -36.16 -14.92 108.85
N ALA A 647 -36.56 -14.05 107.92
CA ALA A 647 -37.58 -13.02 108.12
C ALA A 647 -38.82 -13.37 107.29
N LEU A 648 -39.92 -13.70 107.95
CA LEU A 648 -41.16 -14.20 107.36
C LEU A 648 -42.32 -13.25 107.70
N GLY A 649 -43.01 -12.68 106.71
CA GLY A 649 -44.17 -11.79 106.89
C GLY A 649 -43.83 -10.30 106.78
N GLN A 650 -44.81 -9.47 106.41
CA GLN A 650 -44.61 -8.08 105.97
C GLN A 650 -43.82 -7.24 106.98
N GLY A 651 -42.73 -6.60 106.53
CA GLY A 651 -41.91 -5.71 107.36
C GLY A 651 -41.09 -6.42 108.46
N SER A 652 -40.98 -7.74 108.44
CA SER A 652 -40.15 -8.47 109.41
C SER A 652 -38.66 -8.26 109.15
N ILE A 653 -37.87 -8.21 110.23
CA ILE A 653 -36.42 -7.95 110.19
C ILE A 653 -35.71 -8.99 111.05
N ALA A 654 -34.78 -9.75 110.46
CA ALA A 654 -33.92 -10.70 111.13
C ALA A 654 -32.46 -10.29 110.88
N THR A 655 -31.84 -9.56 111.81
CA THR A 655 -30.43 -9.09 111.65
C THR A 655 -29.43 -9.96 112.35
N GLY A 656 -29.82 -10.72 113.36
CA GLY A 656 -28.93 -11.67 114.03
C GLY A 656 -28.66 -12.91 113.18
N SER A 657 -27.48 -13.50 113.31
CA SER A 657 -27.16 -14.81 112.72
C SER A 657 -28.04 -15.89 113.38
N LEU A 658 -28.51 -16.88 112.62
CA LEU A 658 -29.44 -17.93 113.08
C LEU A 658 -30.77 -17.40 113.66
N SER A 659 -31.11 -16.13 113.42
CA SER A 659 -32.34 -15.53 113.96
C SER A 659 -33.58 -15.81 113.11
N LEU A 660 -34.75 -15.86 113.75
CA LEU A 660 -36.04 -16.05 113.09
C LEU A 660 -37.02 -14.95 113.51
N ALA A 661 -37.45 -14.12 112.56
CA ALA A 661 -38.54 -13.16 112.75
C ALA A 661 -39.73 -13.59 111.90
N ALA A 662 -40.85 -13.98 112.51
CA ALA A 662 -42.04 -14.39 111.78
C ALA A 662 -43.30 -13.60 112.19
N MET A 663 -44.11 -13.25 111.18
CA MET A 663 -45.29 -12.39 111.19
C MET A 663 -45.01 -10.89 110.99
N GLN A 664 -46.07 -10.11 110.74
CA GLN A 664 -45.99 -8.70 110.39
C GLN A 664 -45.18 -7.90 111.43
N GLY A 665 -44.13 -7.21 110.99
CA GLY A 665 -43.33 -6.32 111.83
C GLY A 665 -42.52 -7.01 112.93
N ALA A 666 -42.37 -8.33 112.90
CA ALA A 666 -41.53 -9.06 113.85
C ALA A 666 -40.04 -8.70 113.64
N ASN A 667 -39.30 -8.48 114.73
CA ASN A 667 -37.89 -8.10 114.67
C ASN A 667 -37.04 -9.04 115.54
N ALA A 668 -36.13 -9.80 114.92
CA ALA A 668 -35.12 -10.59 115.61
C ALA A 668 -33.75 -9.93 115.37
N PHE A 669 -33.33 -9.09 116.31
CA PHE A 669 -32.11 -8.30 116.20
C PHE A 669 -30.86 -9.02 116.67
N GLY A 670 -30.99 -9.86 117.72
CA GLY A 670 -29.89 -10.63 118.30
C GLY A 670 -29.60 -11.94 117.57
N ASP A 671 -28.36 -12.43 117.65
CA ASP A 671 -28.01 -13.77 117.17
C ASP A 671 -28.85 -14.84 117.88
N SER A 672 -29.19 -15.92 117.17
CA SER A 672 -30.04 -17.04 117.63
C SER A 672 -31.41 -16.63 118.21
N SER A 673 -31.84 -15.40 117.96
CA SER A 673 -33.05 -14.85 118.56
C SER A 673 -34.30 -15.17 117.73
N VAL A 674 -35.42 -15.40 118.39
CA VAL A 674 -36.68 -15.85 117.78
C VAL A 674 -37.81 -14.89 118.14
N ALA A 675 -38.31 -14.14 117.17
CA ALA A 675 -39.47 -13.26 117.28
C ALA A 675 -40.65 -13.85 116.50
N LEU A 676 -41.66 -14.37 117.19
CA LEU A 676 -42.86 -14.99 116.60
C LEU A 676 -44.12 -14.24 117.06
N GLY A 677 -44.63 -13.35 116.22
CA GLY A 677 -45.82 -12.55 116.55
C GLY A 677 -45.81 -11.18 115.90
N VAL A 678 -46.99 -10.61 115.66
CA VAL A 678 -47.12 -9.29 115.05
C VAL A 678 -46.43 -8.24 115.93
N ASN A 679 -45.44 -7.51 115.39
CA ASN A 679 -44.60 -6.55 116.10
C ASN A 679 -43.84 -7.11 117.32
N SER A 680 -43.56 -8.42 117.32
CA SER A 680 -42.67 -9.00 118.33
C SER A 680 -41.24 -8.49 118.15
N GLN A 681 -40.47 -8.40 119.23
CA GLN A 681 -39.08 -7.98 119.19
C GLN A 681 -38.25 -8.92 120.06
N ALA A 682 -37.25 -9.58 119.47
CA ALA A 682 -36.23 -10.35 120.16
C ALA A 682 -34.87 -9.67 119.92
N GLY A 683 -34.18 -9.24 120.98
CA GLY A 683 -33.00 -8.38 120.93
C GLY A 683 -33.33 -6.89 120.79
N ALA A 684 -32.29 -6.05 120.84
CA ALA A 684 -32.39 -4.61 120.60
C ALA A 684 -31.70 -4.24 119.28
N SER A 685 -32.35 -3.38 118.48
CA SER A 685 -31.80 -2.90 117.21
C SER A 685 -30.42 -2.28 117.40
N GLY A 686 -29.42 -2.72 116.62
CA GLY A 686 -28.04 -2.23 116.67
C GLY A 686 -27.18 -2.81 117.80
N SER A 687 -27.69 -3.77 118.59
CA SER A 687 -26.94 -4.44 119.65
C SER A 687 -26.46 -5.82 119.21
N THR A 688 -25.16 -6.08 119.32
CA THR A 688 -24.55 -7.40 119.03
C THR A 688 -24.35 -8.27 120.28
N THR A 689 -24.62 -7.73 121.47
CA THR A 689 -24.41 -8.43 122.75
C THR A 689 -25.69 -9.00 123.35
N LEU A 690 -26.85 -8.61 122.81
CA LEU A 690 -28.17 -9.08 123.25
C LEU A 690 -28.62 -10.19 122.29
N VAL A 691 -28.27 -11.42 122.62
CA VAL A 691 -28.44 -12.64 121.81
C VAL A 691 -29.35 -13.64 122.52
N ASP A 692 -29.78 -14.70 121.82
CA ASP A 692 -30.62 -15.80 122.34
C ASP A 692 -31.98 -15.35 122.92
N ASP A 693 -32.51 -14.22 122.46
CA ASP A 693 -33.79 -13.71 122.94
C ASP A 693 -34.96 -14.41 122.23
N VAL A 694 -36.03 -14.77 122.96
CA VAL A 694 -37.21 -15.42 122.40
C VAL A 694 -38.45 -14.61 122.75
N SER A 695 -39.10 -14.02 121.74
CA SER A 695 -40.30 -13.20 121.88
C SER A 695 -41.46 -13.80 121.10
N ILE A 696 -42.41 -14.41 121.79
CA ILE A 696 -43.56 -15.10 121.18
C ILE A 696 -44.86 -14.43 121.63
N GLY A 697 -45.56 -13.75 120.72
CA GLY A 697 -46.82 -13.05 120.97
C GLY A 697 -46.89 -11.67 120.30
N LYS A 698 -48.11 -11.16 120.04
CA LYS A 698 -48.31 -9.83 119.44
C LYS A 698 -47.76 -8.73 120.36
N ASN A 699 -46.94 -7.81 119.84
CA ASN A 699 -46.27 -6.73 120.58
C ASN A 699 -45.38 -7.22 121.75
N SER A 700 -44.95 -8.48 121.73
CA SER A 700 -44.01 -8.99 122.74
C SER A 700 -42.61 -8.38 122.55
N THR A 701 -41.82 -8.26 123.60
CA THR A 701 -40.45 -7.71 123.53
C THR A 701 -39.52 -8.45 124.49
N ALA A 702 -38.64 -9.29 123.98
CA ALA A 702 -37.47 -9.82 124.69
C ALA A 702 -36.24 -9.02 124.24
N SER A 703 -35.59 -8.26 125.13
CA SER A 703 -34.42 -7.42 124.77
C SER A 703 -33.36 -7.36 125.87
N GLY A 704 -33.44 -8.27 126.84
CA GLY A 704 -32.49 -8.35 127.95
C GLY A 704 -31.19 -9.10 127.64
N GLY A 705 -31.15 -9.93 126.58
CA GLY A 705 -30.12 -10.94 126.34
C GLY A 705 -30.46 -12.25 127.05
N SER A 706 -30.54 -13.35 126.30
CA SER A 706 -31.07 -14.66 126.70
C SER A 706 -32.44 -14.59 127.40
N SER A 707 -33.25 -13.59 127.04
CA SER A 707 -34.53 -13.28 127.66
C SER A 707 -35.69 -13.90 126.88
N VAL A 708 -36.76 -14.27 127.58
CA VAL A 708 -37.89 -15.01 127.00
C VAL A 708 -39.18 -14.27 127.34
N SER A 709 -39.94 -13.85 126.34
CA SER A 709 -41.21 -13.13 126.44
C SER A 709 -42.30 -13.93 125.73
N LEU A 710 -43.20 -14.57 126.46
CA LEU A 710 -44.34 -15.32 125.89
C LEU A 710 -45.67 -14.68 126.30
N GLY A 711 -46.44 -14.17 125.34
CA GLY A 711 -47.76 -13.57 125.54
C GLY A 711 -47.92 -12.23 124.82
N VAL A 712 -49.17 -11.79 124.60
CA VAL A 712 -49.47 -10.49 123.98
C VAL A 712 -48.91 -9.36 124.85
N ALA A 713 -48.22 -8.38 124.25
CA ALA A 713 -47.62 -7.23 124.92
C ALA A 713 -46.66 -7.55 126.09
N SER A 714 -46.18 -8.79 126.18
CA SER A 714 -45.19 -9.19 127.19
C SER A 714 -43.85 -8.49 126.97
N LYS A 715 -43.10 -8.18 128.02
CA LYS A 715 -41.80 -7.50 127.96
C LYS A 715 -40.79 -8.17 128.88
N ALA A 716 -39.70 -8.71 128.35
CA ALA A 716 -38.54 -9.18 129.09
C ALA A 716 -37.35 -8.25 128.76
N LEU A 717 -37.13 -7.23 129.59
CA LEU A 717 -36.14 -6.17 129.36
C LEU A 717 -34.86 -6.35 130.21
N ALA A 718 -34.85 -7.30 131.13
CA ALA A 718 -33.68 -7.63 131.95
C ALA A 718 -32.96 -8.87 131.40
N GLY A 719 -31.63 -8.93 131.57
CA GLY A 719 -30.83 -10.09 131.17
C GLY A 719 -31.32 -11.40 131.80
N SER A 720 -31.43 -12.44 130.97
CA SER A 720 -32.02 -13.75 131.29
C SER A 720 -33.44 -13.69 131.86
N GLY A 721 -34.15 -12.58 131.64
CA GLY A 721 -35.50 -12.37 132.15
C GLY A 721 -36.54 -13.21 131.42
N VAL A 722 -37.47 -13.82 132.16
CA VAL A 722 -38.58 -14.59 131.61
C VAL A 722 -39.90 -13.91 131.98
N SER A 723 -40.66 -13.47 130.99
CA SER A 723 -42.02 -12.95 131.14
C SER A 723 -43.01 -13.85 130.40
N ILE A 724 -43.96 -14.44 131.13
CA ILE A 724 -44.97 -15.35 130.58
C ILE A 724 -46.34 -14.85 131.01
N GLY A 725 -47.20 -14.52 130.04
CA GLY A 725 -48.54 -13.96 130.25
C GLY A 725 -48.83 -12.70 129.43
N ASN A 726 -50.11 -12.35 129.28
CA ASN A 726 -50.52 -11.15 128.57
C ASN A 726 -50.13 -9.89 129.37
N SER A 727 -49.40 -8.97 128.74
CA SER A 727 -48.85 -7.74 129.33
C SER A 727 -47.87 -7.94 130.50
N ALA A 728 -47.34 -9.16 130.66
CA ALA A 728 -46.35 -9.47 131.69
C ALA A 728 -45.03 -8.73 131.43
N SER A 729 -44.44 -8.09 132.44
CA SER A 729 -43.24 -7.27 132.28
C SER A 729 -42.16 -7.61 133.31
N ALA A 730 -40.99 -8.06 132.85
CA ALA A 730 -39.77 -8.23 133.63
C ALA A 730 -38.79 -7.10 133.29
N VAL A 731 -38.67 -6.11 134.19
CA VAL A 731 -37.82 -4.91 134.03
C VAL A 731 -36.76 -4.88 135.14
N ALA A 732 -35.54 -4.43 134.82
CA ALA A 732 -34.46 -4.27 135.80
C ALA A 732 -34.75 -3.11 136.78
N ALA A 733 -34.61 -3.35 138.09
CA ALA A 733 -34.89 -2.36 139.13
C ALA A 733 -33.68 -1.43 139.39
N GLY A 734 -33.87 -0.12 139.26
CA GLY A 734 -33.04 0.91 139.88
C GLY A 734 -33.93 2.11 140.27
N GLY A 735 -33.88 2.76 141.43
CA GLY A 735 -33.02 2.67 142.61
C GLY A 735 -32.81 4.10 143.17
N GLY A 736 -33.38 4.45 144.34
CA GLY A 736 -33.01 5.68 145.07
C GLY A 736 -33.86 6.10 146.29
N GLY A 737 -33.41 5.74 147.52
CA GLY A 737 -33.64 6.46 148.81
C GLY A 737 -34.84 6.03 149.70
N ALA A 738 -34.81 4.98 150.55
CA ALA A 738 -34.17 4.81 151.88
C ALA A 738 -34.78 5.73 152.99
N ARG A 739 -35.29 5.30 154.16
CA ARG A 739 -34.68 4.49 155.25
C ARG A 739 -35.71 4.10 156.36
N PRO A 740 -35.37 3.16 157.27
CA PRO A 740 -36.30 2.28 157.98
C PRO A 740 -36.48 2.57 159.49
N LYS A 741 -37.53 2.02 160.10
CA LYS A 741 -37.60 1.75 161.55
C LYS A 741 -37.56 0.23 161.82
N ARG A 742 -36.41 -0.18 162.39
CA ARG A 742 -36.13 -1.15 163.48
C ARG A 742 -36.94 -2.45 163.49
N GLY A 743 -36.41 -3.65 163.47
CA GLY A 743 -35.12 -4.24 163.88
C GLY A 743 -35.46 -5.61 164.51
N GLY A 744 -34.77 -6.73 164.29
CA GLY A 744 -33.55 -7.00 163.55
C GLY A 744 -33.33 -8.49 163.26
N GLN A 745 -32.09 -8.80 162.89
CA GLN A 745 -31.45 -10.05 162.43
C GLN A 745 -31.20 -10.17 160.91
N GLN A 746 -29.90 -10.18 160.60
CA GLN A 746 -29.13 -10.27 159.34
C GLN A 746 -28.98 -11.76 158.94
N CYS A 747 -28.77 -12.25 157.70
CA CYS A 747 -27.88 -11.92 156.55
C CYS A 747 -28.52 -12.41 155.21
N GLU A 748 -28.69 -11.60 154.14
CA GLU A 748 -27.85 -11.39 152.89
C GLU A 748 -27.69 -12.63 151.94
N ARG A 749 -28.01 -12.68 150.62
CA ARG A 749 -28.30 -11.75 149.47
C ARG A 749 -29.24 -12.44 148.42
N CYS A 750 -30.44 -11.96 148.09
CA CYS A 750 -30.90 -11.11 146.95
C CYS A 750 -30.59 -11.60 145.50
N ARG A 751 -31.47 -11.60 144.47
CA ARG A 751 -32.93 -11.38 144.26
C ARG A 751 -33.22 -11.48 142.74
N ALA A 752 -34.29 -12.14 142.28
CA ALA A 752 -35.17 -11.71 141.18
C ALA A 752 -36.43 -12.59 141.18
N GLY A 753 -37.58 -11.96 141.46
CA GLY A 753 -38.84 -12.62 141.80
C GLY A 753 -39.67 -13.01 140.57
N LEU A 754 -40.23 -14.21 140.68
CA LEU A 754 -41.32 -14.74 139.87
C LEU A 754 -42.63 -14.07 140.33
N ALA A 755 -43.41 -13.48 139.41
CA ALA A 755 -44.77 -13.04 139.70
C ALA A 755 -45.73 -13.84 138.80
N VAL A 756 -46.40 -14.83 139.40
CA VAL A 756 -47.45 -15.64 138.76
C VAL A 756 -48.80 -15.07 139.21
N GLY A 757 -49.67 -14.76 138.26
CA GLY A 757 -51.09 -14.46 138.50
C GLY A 757 -51.94 -15.43 137.69
N ASP A 758 -52.72 -16.25 138.39
CA ASP A 758 -53.61 -17.30 137.90
C ASP A 758 -54.71 -16.80 136.95
N GLY A 759 -55.16 -17.68 136.04
CA GLY A 759 -56.44 -17.48 135.35
C GLY A 759 -56.72 -18.39 134.15
N GLY A 760 -57.07 -19.65 134.43
CA GLY A 760 -58.10 -20.52 133.81
C GLY A 760 -58.57 -20.44 132.35
N GLY A 761 -58.87 -21.63 131.82
CA GLY A 761 -59.91 -21.92 130.81
C GLY A 761 -59.38 -22.12 129.38
N GLU A 762 -59.39 -23.34 128.84
CA GLU A 762 -60.48 -23.93 128.01
C GLU A 762 -60.64 -23.21 126.66
N SER A 763 -60.82 -23.86 125.52
CA SER A 763 -61.27 -25.22 125.21
C SER A 763 -61.07 -25.47 123.71
N ASP A 764 -60.98 -26.75 123.39
CA ASP A 764 -61.59 -27.46 122.25
C ASP A 764 -61.54 -26.90 120.83
N GLY A 765 -61.38 -27.87 119.92
CA GLY A 765 -62.28 -27.89 118.77
C GLY A 765 -61.59 -28.14 117.45
N ASP A 766 -61.40 -29.42 117.17
CA ASP A 766 -61.79 -30.06 115.92
C ASP A 766 -61.43 -29.42 114.57
N GLY A 767 -60.83 -30.29 113.76
CA GLY A 767 -61.64 -30.79 112.66
C GLY A 767 -61.15 -30.42 111.27
N TYR A 768 -60.67 -31.48 110.61
CA TYR A 768 -60.99 -31.77 109.22
C TYR A 768 -60.53 -30.76 108.14
N GLY A 769 -59.54 -31.22 107.39
CA GLY A 769 -59.93 -31.90 106.17
C GLY A 769 -59.42 -31.30 104.86
N ARG A 770 -58.87 -32.25 104.08
CA ARG A 770 -58.97 -32.40 102.63
C ARG A 770 -58.05 -31.56 101.73
N ARG A 771 -57.64 -32.31 100.69
CA ARG A 771 -57.44 -31.90 99.28
C ARG A 771 -56.16 -31.11 99.05
N ARG A 772 -55.54 -31.12 97.88
CA ARG A 772 -55.55 -31.88 96.61
C ARG A 772 -54.59 -31.05 95.72
N ASP A 773 -54.07 -31.65 94.65
CA ASP A 773 -53.49 -30.96 93.48
C ASP A 773 -52.15 -30.20 93.77
N ILE A 774 -51.23 -29.92 92.84
CA ILE A 774 -51.14 -29.96 91.36
C ILE A 774 -49.75 -30.50 91.00
#